data_AF-A0A4R6RAF2-F1
#
_entry.id   AF-A0A4R6RAF2-F1
#
_cell.length_a   1.000
_cell.length_b   1.000
_cell.length_c   1.000
_cell.angle_alpha   90.00
_cell.angle_beta   90.00
_cell.angle_gamma   90.00
#
_symmetry.space_group_name_H-M   'P 1'
#
loop_
_entity.id
_entity.type
_entity.pdbx_description
1 polymer ?
#
loop_
_entity_poly.entity_id
_entity_poly.type
_entity_poly.pdbx_seq_one_letter_code
_entity_poly.pdbx_strand_id
1 'polypeptide(L)'
;MDTHARSVLATAVVASLLAVPAAQAQTAGAASSVASTSPGELRVQTALKLDARRLLSMKAGEQIAIDFPEIGRHTVTFETITRGLDQRVYWHGRLGQNPRDRVFLKQTATGFVGAVRFAGRQIAFAQRDQQPLARADAAVLAVAGQAYALGAPLGRGEVELRSNLAALAQAQPGSEVALPLPGGVTEVAILTHSRVDEHGFQQIAGVSRMDGVAYPVLLTVSPEAVFGSLITPRGDYQILTRAGRTHILDPRAAGVVAPTGEDQMAAPADVAGTDQANQADQADQAAEPVPLVTQAILRRTGSGASMPSGGGSSLPPTQPVPLPPNTVDTTLNVLVTYSASFSALWGSELAARTRIANLMELANTAHGSSGTGVSLRVVGWRQVQVPDDTPQVQLDRLRLDNGGFQGTASQKAQQGAAMTVFFAPLNEVTVATNTCGIAYVPAAFAGGLTAYRQQVPLLAFAALNDGQWNTQYCESLSLAHELGHLLGAVHDKDNAPFKGVFSYSFGKGVAGVFGTVMSYIQPRVAMFSSPQLSCTSDGQRCGSSTENVVATMLQTKSIAAALGQAGAAPAALETGLSVTGWLLQADGAPFTGAASLRATDARVRCRTGRTGYYSCSVPAGVHTVTLRAQVPGRSVTPGLATFSVNNPSASATSALPVVGRFYVR
;
A
#
# COMPACT_ATOMS: atom_id res chain seq x y z
N MET A 1 38.36 9.01 46.46
CA MET A 1 38.97 10.08 45.66
C MET A 1 37.91 10.67 44.75
N ASP A 2 37.11 11.67 45.08
CA ASP A 2 36.73 12.40 46.31
C ASP A 2 35.53 13.26 45.84
N THR A 3 34.33 13.04 46.38
CA THR A 3 33.62 13.95 47.32
C THR A 3 33.61 15.44 46.96
N HIS A 4 32.40 15.99 46.75
CA HIS A 4 31.74 17.01 47.60
C HIS A 4 30.62 17.72 46.81
N ALA A 5 29.61 18.39 47.36
CA ALA A 5 28.63 18.18 48.44
C ALA A 5 27.90 19.53 48.66
N ARG A 6 26.62 19.47 49.07
CA ARG A 6 25.78 20.49 49.76
C ARG A 6 25.11 21.57 48.90
N SER A 7 23.82 21.97 49.02
CA SER A 7 22.70 21.90 50.01
C SER A 7 22.29 23.31 50.50
N VAL A 8 21.03 23.42 50.96
CA VAL A 8 20.38 24.43 51.87
C VAL A 8 19.37 25.35 51.14
N LEU A 9 18.04 25.12 51.28
CA LEU A 9 17.04 25.66 52.28
C LEU A 9 16.81 27.19 52.15
N ALA A 10 15.64 27.84 52.35
CA ALA A 10 14.46 27.56 53.17
C ALA A 10 13.33 28.62 52.90
N THR A 11 12.05 28.23 53.17
CA THR A 11 10.89 28.86 53.89
C THR A 11 10.66 30.41 53.89
N ALA A 12 9.49 31.07 54.08
CA ALA A 12 8.11 30.83 54.58
C ALA A 12 7.21 32.09 54.28
N VAL A 13 5.91 32.00 53.87
CA VAL A 13 4.59 32.12 54.60
C VAL A 13 4.04 33.55 54.93
N VAL A 14 2.69 33.69 54.82
CA VAL A 14 1.69 34.61 55.47
C VAL A 14 1.34 35.91 54.72
N ALA A 15 0.15 36.56 54.78
CA ALA A 15 -1.29 36.28 54.65
C ALA A 15 -2.07 37.61 54.90
N SER A 16 -3.28 37.74 54.33
CA SER A 16 -4.49 38.45 54.88
C SER A 16 -4.78 39.96 54.65
N LEU A 17 -5.85 40.20 53.87
CA LEU A 17 -7.18 40.86 54.16
C LEU A 17 -7.39 42.38 54.42
N LEU A 18 -8.62 42.79 54.03
CA LEU A 18 -9.47 43.99 54.34
C LEU A 18 -9.38 45.16 53.34
N ALA A 19 -10.41 45.98 53.02
CA ALA A 19 -11.87 46.00 53.13
C ALA A 19 -12.40 47.26 52.36
N VAL A 20 -13.70 47.32 52.04
CA VAL A 20 -14.45 48.36 51.26
C VAL A 20 -15.02 49.47 52.18
N PRO A 21 -15.34 50.70 51.69
CA PRO A 21 -16.75 51.19 51.51
C PRO A 21 -16.93 52.10 50.24
N ALA A 22 -18.04 52.28 49.49
CA ALA A 22 -19.51 52.45 49.67
C ALA A 22 -20.01 53.92 49.70
N ALA A 23 -20.86 54.33 48.72
CA ALA A 23 -21.99 55.31 48.77
C ALA A 23 -22.48 55.68 47.33
N GLN A 24 -23.71 55.33 46.88
CA GLN A 24 -25.02 56.06 46.94
C GLN A 24 -25.12 57.27 45.96
N ALA A 25 -26.19 57.57 45.19
CA ALA A 25 -27.61 57.16 45.14
C ALA A 25 -28.32 57.62 43.82
N GLN A 26 -29.40 56.93 43.42
CA GLN A 26 -30.74 57.39 42.90
C GLN A 26 -30.81 58.31 41.63
N THR A 27 -31.79 58.30 40.70
CA THR A 27 -33.12 57.65 40.50
C THR A 27 -33.64 57.92 39.06
N ALA A 28 -34.59 57.06 38.64
CA ALA A 28 -35.75 57.31 37.75
C ALA A 28 -35.64 57.35 36.21
N GLY A 29 -36.51 56.56 35.56
CA GLY A 29 -36.93 56.74 34.15
C GLY A 29 -37.25 55.44 33.42
N ALA A 30 -38.49 54.95 33.52
CA ALA A 30 -38.97 53.72 32.88
C ALA A 30 -39.25 53.86 31.37
N ALA A 31 -39.02 52.74 30.65
CA ALA A 31 -39.68 52.23 29.43
C ALA A 31 -39.96 53.21 28.26
N SER A 32 -39.53 52.94 27.01
CA SER A 32 -39.95 51.79 26.20
C SER A 32 -39.09 51.63 24.93
N SER A 33 -38.60 50.40 24.67
CA SER A 33 -38.70 49.58 23.43
C SER A 33 -38.49 50.24 22.03
N VAL A 34 -37.78 49.73 21.01
CA VAL A 34 -36.98 48.53 20.69
C VAL A 34 -36.08 48.93 19.51
N ALA A 35 -34.79 48.56 19.50
CA ALA A 35 -34.05 48.29 18.26
C ALA A 35 -32.85 47.37 18.55
N SER A 36 -32.79 46.28 17.80
CA SER A 36 -31.85 45.16 17.89
C SER A 36 -30.40 45.57 17.65
N THR A 37 -29.50 45.19 18.57
CA THR A 37 -28.06 45.07 18.33
C THR A 37 -27.52 43.79 18.99
N SER A 38 -26.55 43.21 18.29
CA SER A 38 -25.89 41.93 18.48
C SER A 38 -25.22 41.72 19.84
N PRO A 39 -25.11 40.47 20.30
CA PRO A 39 -23.97 40.02 21.07
C PRO A 39 -23.39 38.73 20.43
N GLY A 40 -22.09 38.52 20.34
CA GLY A 40 -21.06 38.89 21.29
C GLY A 40 -20.13 37.68 21.35
N GLU A 41 -18.87 37.93 21.04
CA GLU A 41 -17.76 36.99 20.97
C GLU A 41 -17.71 36.07 22.21
N LEU A 42 -17.96 34.77 22.02
CA LEU A 42 -17.82 33.77 23.08
C LEU A 42 -16.33 33.38 23.19
N ARG A 43 -15.55 34.14 23.95
CA ARG A 43 -14.20 33.71 24.39
C ARG A 43 -14.34 32.58 25.41
N VAL A 44 -14.26 31.35 24.93
CA VAL A 44 -14.22 30.14 25.77
C VAL A 44 -12.76 29.74 25.99
N GLN A 45 -12.17 30.14 27.12
CA GLN A 45 -10.89 29.60 27.63
C GLN A 45 -11.09 28.32 28.47
N THR A 46 -12.06 27.48 28.11
CA THR A 46 -12.22 26.17 28.74
C THR A 46 -11.53 25.13 27.87
N ALA A 47 -10.48 24.52 28.41
CA ALA A 47 -9.82 23.36 27.80
C ALA A 47 -10.90 22.37 27.37
N LEU A 48 -10.99 22.13 26.06
CA LEU A 48 -12.07 21.37 25.47
C LEU A 48 -12.04 19.94 26.02
N LYS A 49 -13.04 19.62 26.85
CA LYS A 49 -13.33 18.27 27.30
C LYS A 49 -13.73 17.44 26.08
N LEU A 50 -12.98 16.39 25.74
CA LEU A 50 -13.41 15.49 24.69
C LEU A 50 -14.70 14.78 25.15
N ASP A 51 -15.81 15.06 24.47
CA ASP A 51 -17.07 14.36 24.68
C ASP A 51 -17.06 13.08 23.85
N ALA A 52 -16.98 11.94 24.54
CA ALA A 52 -16.97 10.62 23.91
C ALA A 52 -18.21 10.38 23.03
N ARG A 53 -19.39 10.83 23.47
CA ARG A 53 -20.62 10.65 22.67
C ARG A 53 -20.54 11.44 21.39
N ARG A 54 -20.09 12.69 21.48
CA ARG A 54 -19.90 13.54 20.30
C ARG A 54 -18.89 12.93 19.34
N LEU A 55 -17.67 12.63 19.79
CA LEU A 55 -16.60 12.07 18.95
C LEU A 55 -17.04 10.80 18.22
N LEU A 56 -17.64 9.86 18.95
CA LEU A 56 -18.03 8.56 18.40
C LEU A 56 -19.28 8.63 17.50
N SER A 57 -19.99 9.76 17.49
CA SER A 57 -21.14 10.00 16.62
C SER A 57 -20.80 10.78 15.34
N MET A 58 -19.55 11.23 15.19
CA MET A 58 -19.15 12.08 14.06
C MET A 58 -19.24 11.35 12.73
N LYS A 59 -19.48 12.11 11.66
CA LYS A 59 -19.48 11.66 10.25
C LYS A 59 -18.26 12.15 9.52
N ALA A 60 -17.66 11.31 8.67
CA ALA A 60 -16.42 11.64 7.98
C ALA A 60 -16.52 13.03 7.29
N GLY A 61 -15.50 13.86 7.49
CA GLY A 61 -15.47 15.25 7.04
C GLY A 61 -15.95 16.27 8.07
N GLU A 62 -16.69 15.87 9.11
CA GLU A 62 -17.04 16.77 10.22
C GLU A 62 -15.81 17.24 10.98
N GLN A 63 -15.84 18.50 11.43
CA GLN A 63 -14.71 19.13 12.10
C GLN A 63 -14.97 19.35 13.58
N ILE A 64 -13.93 19.16 14.39
CA ILE A 64 -13.94 19.45 15.82
C ILE A 64 -12.63 20.13 16.21
N ALA A 65 -12.70 21.18 17.02
CA ALA A 65 -11.50 21.78 17.60
C ALA A 65 -11.09 20.96 18.82
N ILE A 66 -9.84 20.52 18.89
CA ILE A 66 -9.26 19.79 20.02
C ILE A 66 -8.07 20.59 20.58
N ASP A 67 -8.03 20.75 21.90
CA ASP A 67 -6.89 21.35 22.60
C ASP A 67 -5.89 20.23 22.95
N PHE A 68 -4.80 20.15 22.18
CA PHE A 68 -3.75 19.17 22.39
C PHE A 68 -2.66 19.70 23.33
N PRO A 69 -2.02 18.82 24.12
CA PRO A 69 -0.83 19.21 24.88
C PRO A 69 0.28 19.63 23.91
N GLU A 70 1.04 20.67 24.29
CA GLU A 70 2.21 21.21 23.58
C GLU A 70 1.96 21.91 22.24
N ILE A 71 0.96 21.50 21.45
CA ILE A 71 0.65 22.13 20.14
C ILE A 71 -0.57 23.05 20.19
N GLY A 72 -1.34 23.01 21.28
CA GLY A 72 -2.50 23.89 21.47
C GLY A 72 -3.72 23.48 20.68
N ARG A 73 -4.59 24.45 20.38
CA ARG A 73 -5.90 24.22 19.77
C ARG A 73 -5.79 24.02 18.26
N HIS A 74 -6.27 22.88 17.77
CA HIS A 74 -6.31 22.60 16.33
C HIS A 74 -7.67 22.06 15.89
N THR A 75 -8.06 22.43 14.67
CA THR A 75 -9.22 21.84 13.99
C THR A 75 -8.85 20.49 13.41
N VAL A 76 -9.59 19.47 13.83
CA VAL A 76 -9.46 18.10 13.37
C VAL A 76 -10.67 17.76 12.51
N THR A 77 -10.41 17.31 11.29
CA THR A 77 -11.40 16.71 10.40
C THR A 77 -11.48 15.22 10.72
N PHE A 78 -12.64 14.75 11.16
CA PHE A 78 -12.88 13.35 11.42
C PHE A 78 -12.79 12.54 10.12
N GLU A 79 -12.09 11.41 10.18
CA GLU A 79 -11.90 10.54 9.01
C GLU A 79 -12.65 9.23 9.17
N THR A 80 -12.44 8.51 10.28
CA THR A 80 -13.03 7.19 10.47
C THR A 80 -12.95 6.72 11.93
N ILE A 81 -13.73 5.68 12.23
CA ILE A 81 -13.61 4.89 13.45
C ILE A 81 -13.14 3.49 13.08
N THR A 82 -12.11 3.02 13.78
CA THR A 82 -11.53 1.68 13.68
C THR A 82 -11.76 0.91 14.97
N ARG A 83 -11.59 -0.42 14.90
CA ARG A 83 -11.72 -1.29 16.08
C ARG A 83 -10.49 -2.16 16.22
N GLY A 84 -9.77 -2.02 17.33
CA GLY A 84 -8.62 -2.86 17.61
C GLY A 84 -9.03 -4.31 17.88
N LEU A 85 -8.05 -5.21 17.89
CA LEU A 85 -8.30 -6.62 18.24
C LEU A 85 -8.75 -6.80 19.71
N ASP A 86 -8.49 -5.82 20.59
CA ASP A 86 -9.09 -5.71 21.93
C ASP A 86 -10.57 -5.29 21.95
N GLN A 87 -11.22 -5.21 20.79
CA GLN A 87 -12.58 -4.71 20.62
C GLN A 87 -12.76 -3.24 21.02
N ARG A 88 -11.68 -2.51 21.33
CA ARG A 88 -11.75 -1.09 21.66
C ARG A 88 -11.88 -0.25 20.41
N VAL A 89 -12.56 0.88 20.58
CA VAL A 89 -12.83 1.82 19.50
C VAL A 89 -11.71 2.84 19.41
N TYR A 90 -11.24 3.09 18.20
CA TYR A 90 -10.23 4.08 17.88
C TYR A 90 -10.85 5.09 16.92
N TRP A 91 -10.77 6.36 17.28
CA TRP A 91 -11.27 7.47 16.49
C TRP A 91 -10.09 8.12 15.78
N HIS A 92 -10.20 8.33 14.47
CA HIS A 92 -9.12 8.88 13.65
C HIS A 92 -9.55 10.20 13.01
N GLY A 93 -8.63 11.15 13.01
CA GLY A 93 -8.84 12.44 12.38
C GLY A 93 -7.56 13.04 11.84
N ARG A 94 -7.73 13.99 10.93
CA ARG A 94 -6.66 14.73 10.27
C ARG A 94 -6.68 16.19 10.68
N LEU A 95 -5.51 16.77 10.90
CA LEU A 95 -5.34 18.16 11.28
C LEU A 95 -5.10 19.01 10.02
N GLY A 96 -5.82 20.13 9.91
CA GLY A 96 -5.62 21.10 8.83
C GLY A 96 -5.85 20.54 7.42
N GLN A 97 -5.01 20.93 6.45
CA GLN A 97 -5.04 20.45 5.05
C GLN A 97 -4.01 19.34 4.77
N ASN A 98 -3.22 18.97 5.77
CA ASN A 98 -2.09 18.08 5.60
C ASN A 98 -2.50 16.62 5.82
N PRO A 99 -2.39 15.73 4.81
CA PRO A 99 -2.84 14.34 4.91
C PRO A 99 -2.12 13.49 5.96
N ARG A 100 -0.97 13.92 6.51
CA ARG A 100 -0.29 13.15 7.57
C ARG A 100 -0.17 13.81 8.94
N ASP A 101 -0.66 15.04 9.11
CA ASP A 101 -0.91 15.52 10.47
C ASP A 101 -2.18 14.82 10.95
N ARG A 102 -2.03 13.81 11.80
CA ARG A 102 -3.12 12.91 12.19
C ARG A 102 -3.19 12.75 13.68
N VAL A 103 -4.39 12.51 14.17
CA VAL A 103 -4.65 12.15 15.55
C VAL A 103 -5.43 10.85 15.56
N PHE A 104 -5.08 10.00 16.53
CA PHE A 104 -5.98 8.92 16.92
C PHE A 104 -6.31 9.01 18.41
N LEU A 105 -7.53 8.60 18.76
CA LEU A 105 -8.02 8.50 20.13
C LEU A 105 -8.56 7.09 20.35
N LYS A 106 -7.92 6.32 21.23
CA LYS A 106 -8.39 5.02 21.70
C LYS A 106 -9.26 5.20 22.92
N GLN A 107 -10.49 4.68 22.88
CA GLN A 107 -11.39 4.69 24.01
C GLN A 107 -10.89 3.76 25.13
N THR A 108 -10.97 4.25 26.37
CA THR A 108 -10.69 3.48 27.59
C THR A 108 -11.91 3.49 28.51
N ALA A 109 -11.85 2.74 29.62
CA ALA A 109 -12.96 2.68 30.58
C ALA A 109 -13.30 4.06 31.19
N THR A 110 -12.31 4.94 31.33
CA THR A 110 -12.45 6.23 32.02
C THR A 110 -12.15 7.43 31.13
N GLY A 111 -11.91 7.28 29.82
CA GLY A 111 -11.54 8.40 28.96
C GLY A 111 -10.85 7.96 27.67
N PHE A 112 -9.82 8.67 27.24
CA PHE A 112 -9.10 8.39 25.99
C PHE A 112 -7.59 8.34 26.19
N VAL A 113 -6.91 7.53 25.39
CA VAL A 113 -5.46 7.64 25.16
C VAL A 113 -5.22 7.82 23.68
N GLY A 114 -4.13 8.45 23.27
CA GLY A 114 -3.90 8.68 21.85
C GLY A 114 -2.58 9.36 21.57
N ALA A 115 -2.36 9.65 20.30
CA ALA A 115 -1.33 10.57 19.89
C ALA A 115 -1.84 11.49 18.79
N VAL A 116 -1.19 12.65 18.73
CA VAL A 116 -1.24 13.55 17.60
C VAL A 116 0.15 13.56 16.97
N ARG A 117 0.18 13.46 15.65
CA ARG A 117 1.33 13.86 14.86
C ARG A 117 1.07 15.24 14.29
N PHE A 118 2.04 16.12 14.50
CA PHE A 118 2.01 17.48 14.00
C PHE A 118 3.43 17.89 13.63
N ALA A 119 3.62 18.35 12.37
CA ALA A 119 4.91 18.79 11.85
C ALA A 119 6.04 17.76 12.07
N GLY A 120 5.76 16.48 11.77
CA GLY A 120 6.71 15.37 11.88
C GLY A 120 7.00 14.88 13.31
N ARG A 121 6.50 15.57 14.35
CA ARG A 121 6.62 15.14 15.75
C ARG A 121 5.37 14.39 16.19
N GLN A 122 5.55 13.30 16.93
CA GLN A 122 4.45 12.56 17.54
C GLN A 122 4.41 12.81 19.05
N ILE A 123 3.23 13.14 19.56
CA ILE A 123 3.02 13.50 20.97
C ILE A 123 1.92 12.59 21.50
N ALA A 124 2.29 11.75 22.47
CA ALA A 124 1.34 10.91 23.19
C ALA A 124 0.60 11.70 24.25
N PHE A 125 -0.69 11.42 24.41
CA PHE A 125 -1.54 12.07 25.39
C PHE A 125 -2.56 11.10 25.97
N ALA A 126 -3.11 11.49 27.12
CA ALA A 126 -4.19 10.79 27.78
C ALA A 126 -5.19 11.77 28.38
N GLN A 127 -6.43 11.32 28.45
CA GLN A 127 -7.53 11.93 29.16
C GLN A 127 -8.07 10.91 30.16
N ARG A 128 -8.15 11.31 31.43
CA ARG A 128 -8.83 10.54 32.48
C ARG A 128 -10.04 11.33 32.95
N ASP A 129 -11.17 10.64 33.01
CA ASP A 129 -12.47 11.19 33.34
C ASP A 129 -12.77 12.42 32.45
N GLN A 130 -13.36 13.47 33.03
CA GLN A 130 -13.65 14.71 32.30
C GLN A 130 -12.52 15.76 32.36
N GLN A 131 -11.27 15.33 32.61
CA GLN A 131 -10.13 16.24 32.63
C GLN A 131 -9.67 16.63 31.21
N PRO A 132 -8.86 17.69 31.05
CA PRO A 132 -8.21 18.00 29.77
C PRO A 132 -7.22 16.91 29.31
N LEU A 133 -6.88 16.92 28.02
CA LEU A 133 -5.78 16.09 27.52
C LEU A 133 -4.46 16.53 28.16
N ALA A 134 -3.71 15.56 28.69
CA ALA A 134 -2.38 15.76 29.25
C ALA A 134 -1.36 14.89 28.52
N ARG A 135 -0.10 15.32 28.49
CA ARG A 135 1.01 14.53 27.94
C ARG A 135 1.06 13.16 28.63
N ALA A 136 1.33 12.12 27.85
CA ALA A 136 1.41 10.75 28.32
C ALA A 136 2.69 10.06 27.84
N ASP A 137 2.96 8.89 28.42
CA ASP A 137 4.05 7.99 28.01
C ASP A 137 3.75 7.37 26.65
N ALA A 138 4.76 7.15 25.81
CA ALA A 138 4.62 6.46 24.52
C ALA A 138 4.04 5.04 24.64
N ALA A 139 4.18 4.38 25.80
CA ALA A 139 3.56 3.08 26.08
C ALA A 139 2.02 3.10 25.92
N VAL A 140 1.37 4.26 26.07
CA VAL A 140 -0.10 4.39 25.88
C VAL A 140 -0.52 4.27 24.42
N LEU A 141 0.43 4.35 23.48
CA LEU A 141 0.22 4.23 22.04
C LEU A 141 0.20 2.78 21.56
N ALA A 142 0.50 1.84 22.44
CA ALA A 142 0.43 0.42 22.17
C ALA A 142 -1.01 0.03 21.79
N VAL A 143 -1.12 -0.77 20.73
CA VAL A 143 -2.38 -1.38 20.32
C VAL A 143 -2.44 -2.81 20.85
N ALA A 144 -3.64 -3.28 21.12
CA ALA A 144 -3.81 -4.68 21.43
C ALA A 144 -3.83 -5.48 20.13
N GLY A 145 -3.01 -6.53 20.08
CA GLY A 145 -2.83 -7.35 18.89
C GLY A 145 -1.53 -7.01 18.17
N GLN A 146 -0.75 -8.06 17.93
CA GLN A 146 0.58 -7.98 17.33
C GLN A 146 0.65 -8.99 16.19
N ALA A 147 1.09 -8.55 15.02
CA ALA A 147 1.15 -9.35 13.80
C ALA A 147 2.11 -10.54 13.89
N TYR A 148 3.23 -10.35 14.60
CA TYR A 148 4.30 -11.32 14.77
C TYR A 148 5.24 -10.87 15.89
N ALA A 149 6.04 -11.77 16.44
CA ALA A 149 7.07 -11.41 17.41
C ALA A 149 8.47 -11.50 16.79
N LEU A 150 9.37 -10.60 17.19
CA LEU A 150 10.78 -10.69 16.84
C LEU A 150 11.46 -11.76 17.70
N GLY A 151 12.22 -12.63 17.04
CA GLY A 151 13.00 -13.71 17.62
C GLY A 151 14.47 -13.36 17.74
N ALA A 152 15.33 -14.36 17.54
CA ALA A 152 16.77 -14.17 17.60
C ALA A 152 17.28 -13.40 16.35
N PRO A 153 18.34 -12.58 16.48
CA PRO A 153 19.06 -12.07 15.33
C PRO A 153 19.61 -13.24 14.49
N LEU A 154 19.46 -13.17 13.17
CA LEU A 154 19.98 -14.15 12.22
C LEU A 154 21.24 -13.66 11.51
N GLY A 155 21.39 -12.34 11.43
CA GLY A 155 22.51 -11.68 10.78
C GLY A 155 22.40 -10.17 11.00
N ARG A 156 23.27 -9.43 10.33
CA ARG A 156 23.21 -7.96 10.36
C ARG A 156 21.89 -7.51 9.70
N GLY A 157 21.05 -6.80 10.43
CA GLY A 157 19.76 -6.32 9.93
C GLY A 157 18.69 -7.40 9.71
N GLU A 158 18.95 -8.66 10.06
CA GLU A 158 18.01 -9.76 9.90
C GLU A 158 17.60 -10.34 11.26
N VAL A 159 16.30 -10.43 11.50
CA VAL A 159 15.75 -10.96 12.76
C VAL A 159 14.68 -12.00 12.44
N GLU A 160 14.74 -13.15 13.12
CA GLU A 160 13.73 -14.20 12.99
C GLU A 160 12.34 -13.66 13.34
N LEU A 161 11.30 -14.08 12.61
CA LEU A 161 9.92 -13.86 12.99
C LEU A 161 9.34 -15.11 13.62
N ARG A 162 8.92 -14.99 14.88
CA ARG A 162 8.18 -16.04 15.58
C ARG A 162 6.69 -15.92 15.29
N SER A 163 6.04 -17.06 15.08
CA SER A 163 4.65 -17.15 14.66
C SER A 163 3.71 -16.49 15.68
N ASN A 164 3.12 -15.36 15.29
CA ASN A 164 1.90 -14.80 15.87
C ASN A 164 1.00 -14.18 14.79
N LEU A 165 0.91 -14.81 13.61
CA LEU A 165 0.05 -14.32 12.52
C LEU A 165 -1.45 -14.48 12.85
N ALA A 166 -1.79 -14.86 14.08
CA ALA A 166 -3.12 -15.00 14.66
C ALA A 166 -3.93 -13.72 14.48
N ALA A 167 -3.29 -12.62 14.88
CA ALA A 167 -3.83 -11.28 14.78
C ALA A 167 -4.19 -10.97 13.33
N LEU A 168 -3.35 -11.36 12.38
CA LEU A 168 -3.53 -11.10 10.96
C LEU A 168 -4.61 -11.98 10.34
N ALA A 169 -4.67 -13.27 10.70
CA ALA A 169 -5.69 -14.22 10.26
C ALA A 169 -7.11 -13.87 10.74
N GLN A 170 -7.20 -13.13 11.85
CA GLN A 170 -8.46 -12.76 12.49
C GLN A 170 -8.84 -11.30 12.29
N ALA A 171 -7.89 -10.43 11.96
CA ALA A 171 -8.14 -9.01 11.82
C ALA A 171 -9.04 -8.70 10.62
N GLN A 172 -10.00 -7.83 10.87
CA GLN A 172 -10.93 -7.32 9.87
C GLN A 172 -10.42 -5.98 9.32
N PRO A 173 -10.89 -5.55 8.13
CA PRO A 173 -10.70 -4.17 7.68
C PRO A 173 -11.06 -3.17 8.78
N GLY A 174 -10.21 -2.17 8.98
CA GLY A 174 -10.29 -1.22 10.08
C GLY A 174 -9.70 -1.74 11.40
N SER A 175 -9.00 -2.86 11.44
CA SER A 175 -8.26 -3.26 12.66
C SER A 175 -6.93 -2.55 12.76
N GLU A 176 -6.54 -2.13 13.96
CA GLU A 176 -5.16 -1.72 14.23
C GLU A 176 -4.32 -2.92 14.68
N VAL A 177 -3.14 -3.09 14.07
CA VAL A 177 -2.22 -4.20 14.39
C VAL A 177 -0.79 -3.67 14.57
N ALA A 178 -0.14 -4.08 15.67
CA ALA A 178 1.27 -3.76 15.91
C ALA A 178 2.20 -4.66 15.07
N LEU A 179 3.22 -4.04 14.51
CA LEU A 179 4.25 -4.64 13.65
C LEU A 179 5.61 -4.27 14.24
N PRO A 180 6.15 -5.08 15.16
CA PRO A 180 7.47 -4.83 15.73
C PRO A 180 8.55 -4.85 14.63
N LEU A 181 9.45 -3.88 14.61
CA LEU A 181 10.52 -3.78 13.63
C LEU A 181 11.89 -3.96 14.30
N PRO A 182 12.91 -4.42 13.55
CA PRO A 182 14.29 -4.41 14.03
C PRO A 182 14.68 -3.04 14.60
N GLY A 183 15.48 -3.04 15.66
CA GLY A 183 15.89 -1.80 16.36
C GLY A 183 14.92 -1.33 17.46
N GLY A 184 13.89 -2.12 17.80
CA GLY A 184 13.02 -1.85 18.95
C GLY A 184 11.90 -0.85 18.69
N VAL A 185 11.68 -0.46 17.44
CA VAL A 185 10.56 0.39 17.03
C VAL A 185 9.36 -0.48 16.66
N THR A 186 8.15 -0.01 16.88
CA THR A 186 6.92 -0.69 16.46
C THR A 186 6.14 0.19 15.50
N GLU A 187 5.91 -0.31 14.29
CA GLU A 187 4.95 0.27 13.37
C GLU A 187 3.53 -0.19 13.75
N VAL A 188 2.53 0.65 13.53
CA VAL A 188 1.13 0.26 13.75
C VAL A 188 0.38 0.51 12.46
N ALA A 189 -0.18 -0.55 11.88
CA ALA A 189 -0.98 -0.43 10.66
C ALA A 189 -2.47 -0.43 10.98
N ILE A 190 -3.23 0.39 10.25
CA ILE A 190 -4.67 0.28 10.12
C ILE A 190 -4.92 -0.60 8.89
N LEU A 191 -5.50 -1.79 9.09
CA LEU A 191 -5.78 -2.69 7.98
C LEU A 191 -6.85 -2.09 7.07
N THR A 192 -6.57 -2.02 5.77
CA THR A 192 -7.52 -1.53 4.77
C THR A 192 -8.33 -2.68 4.19
N HIS A 193 -7.70 -3.84 4.02
CA HIS A 193 -8.37 -5.05 3.55
C HIS A 193 -7.63 -6.32 3.94
N SER A 194 -8.41 -7.40 4.04
CA SER A 194 -7.92 -8.77 4.18
C SER A 194 -8.75 -9.63 3.24
N ARG A 195 -8.13 -10.17 2.20
CA ARG A 195 -8.83 -10.94 1.15
C ARG A 195 -7.97 -12.08 0.64
N VAL A 196 -8.60 -13.09 0.06
CA VAL A 196 -7.89 -14.12 -0.69
C VAL A 196 -7.94 -13.72 -2.16
N ASP A 197 -6.80 -13.75 -2.84
CA ASP A 197 -6.75 -13.49 -4.28
C ASP A 197 -7.21 -14.71 -5.10
N GLU A 198 -7.32 -14.52 -6.42
CA GLU A 198 -7.77 -15.56 -7.35
C GLU A 198 -6.85 -16.79 -7.41
N HIS A 199 -5.61 -16.67 -6.92
CA HIS A 199 -4.62 -17.75 -6.85
C HIS A 199 -4.62 -18.45 -5.48
N GLY A 200 -5.50 -18.04 -4.56
CA GLY A 200 -5.63 -18.63 -3.25
C GLY A 200 -4.58 -18.15 -2.24
N PHE A 201 -3.93 -17.01 -2.47
CA PHE A 201 -3.04 -16.39 -1.48
C PHE A 201 -3.82 -15.41 -0.61
N GLN A 202 -3.58 -15.45 0.70
CA GLN A 202 -4.15 -14.50 1.62
C GLN A 202 -3.36 -13.19 1.55
N GLN A 203 -4.01 -12.14 1.07
CA GLN A 203 -3.51 -10.77 1.02
C GLN A 203 -4.05 -9.98 2.20
N ILE A 204 -3.15 -9.35 2.95
CA ILE A 204 -3.48 -8.49 4.08
C ILE A 204 -2.75 -7.18 3.84
N ALA A 205 -3.50 -6.09 3.70
CA ALA A 205 -2.93 -4.78 3.52
C ALA A 205 -3.45 -3.81 4.56
N GLY A 206 -2.61 -2.83 4.87
CA GLY A 206 -2.94 -1.71 5.69
C GLY A 206 -2.06 -0.52 5.36
N VAL A 207 -2.32 0.57 6.06
CA VAL A 207 -1.54 1.79 5.97
C VAL A 207 -1.00 2.13 7.35
N SER A 208 0.16 2.76 7.40
CA SER A 208 0.67 3.28 8.67
C SER A 208 -0.40 4.14 9.36
N ARG A 209 -0.66 3.85 10.63
CA ARG A 209 -1.62 4.58 11.46
C ARG A 209 -1.29 6.07 11.49
N MET A 210 0.00 6.38 11.55
CA MET A 210 0.44 7.76 11.69
C MET A 210 0.90 8.34 10.35
N ASP A 211 1.54 7.54 9.48
CA ASP A 211 2.14 8.02 8.23
C ASP A 211 1.21 7.92 7.01
N GLY A 212 0.13 7.14 7.11
CA GLY A 212 -0.94 7.09 6.11
C GLY A 212 -0.59 6.30 4.84
N VAL A 213 -1.32 6.59 3.76
CA VAL A 213 -1.42 5.76 2.55
C VAL A 213 -0.11 5.60 1.76
N ALA A 214 0.81 6.54 1.90
CA ALA A 214 2.11 6.48 1.21
C ALA A 214 3.08 5.44 1.82
N TYR A 215 2.74 4.91 3.00
CA TYR A 215 3.51 3.94 3.76
C TYR A 215 2.65 2.71 4.05
N PRO A 216 2.42 1.89 3.02
CA PRO A 216 1.60 0.71 3.16
C PRO A 216 2.37 -0.41 3.87
N VAL A 217 1.60 -1.26 4.53
CA VAL A 217 2.06 -2.52 5.10
C VAL A 217 1.30 -3.64 4.42
N LEU A 218 2.02 -4.56 3.80
CA LEU A 218 1.46 -5.69 3.09
C LEU A 218 2.04 -6.99 3.59
N LEU A 219 1.18 -8.00 3.70
CA LEU A 219 1.53 -9.36 4.02
C LEU A 219 0.78 -10.30 3.08
N THR A 220 1.51 -11.22 2.48
CA THR A 220 0.97 -12.26 1.60
C THR A 220 1.32 -13.61 2.20
N VAL A 221 0.30 -14.42 2.46
CA VAL A 221 0.45 -15.72 3.12
C VAL A 221 -0.04 -16.83 2.19
N SER A 222 0.79 -17.86 2.05
CA SER A 222 0.43 -19.15 1.47
C SER A 222 0.68 -20.26 2.49
N PRO A 223 0.34 -21.53 2.18
CA PRO A 223 0.66 -22.64 3.07
C PRO A 223 2.17 -22.78 3.36
N GLU A 224 3.03 -22.37 2.41
CA GLU A 224 4.48 -22.63 2.48
C GLU A 224 5.30 -21.40 2.92
N ALA A 225 4.80 -20.18 2.67
CA ALA A 225 5.57 -18.96 2.86
C ALA A 225 4.73 -17.76 3.32
N VAL A 226 5.42 -16.82 3.97
CA VAL A 226 4.92 -15.50 4.34
C VAL A 226 5.89 -14.48 3.77
N PHE A 227 5.38 -13.60 2.92
CA PHE A 227 6.11 -12.45 2.41
C PHE A 227 5.45 -11.16 2.87
N GLY A 228 6.24 -10.11 3.04
CA GLY A 228 5.71 -8.81 3.41
C GLY A 228 6.59 -7.66 2.99
N SER A 229 5.93 -6.52 2.77
CA SER A 229 6.55 -5.26 2.41
C SER A 229 6.02 -4.18 3.36
N LEU A 230 6.91 -3.58 4.14
CA LEU A 230 6.58 -2.56 5.13
C LEU A 230 7.35 -1.29 4.75
N ILE A 231 6.73 -0.42 3.97
CA ILE A 231 7.32 0.85 3.57
C ILE A 231 7.09 1.84 4.70
N THR A 232 8.15 2.39 5.28
CA THR A 232 8.09 3.35 6.38
C THR A 232 8.98 4.56 6.08
N PRO A 233 8.83 5.69 6.79
CA PRO A 233 9.78 6.80 6.67
C PRO A 233 11.24 6.42 6.98
N ARG A 234 11.45 5.29 7.68
CA ARG A 234 12.78 4.78 8.03
C ARG A 234 13.39 3.87 6.96
N GLY A 235 12.60 3.44 5.98
CA GLY A 235 13.01 2.53 4.91
C GLY A 235 11.99 1.43 4.61
N ASP A 236 12.35 0.58 3.64
CA ASP A 236 11.63 -0.63 3.22
C ASP A 236 12.05 -1.82 4.07
N TYR A 237 11.16 -2.30 4.93
CA TYR A 237 11.38 -3.54 5.68
C TYR A 237 10.71 -4.71 4.95
N GLN A 238 11.45 -5.80 4.73
CA GLN A 238 10.95 -6.96 3.99
C GLN A 238 10.79 -8.16 4.90
N ILE A 239 9.64 -8.82 4.86
CA ILE A 239 9.41 -10.10 5.52
C ILE A 239 9.59 -11.20 4.47
N LEU A 240 10.48 -12.14 4.76
CA LEU A 240 10.94 -13.14 3.81
C LEU A 240 10.87 -14.53 4.45
N THR A 241 10.23 -15.49 3.78
CA THR A 241 10.38 -16.91 4.10
C THR A 241 11.44 -17.54 3.19
N ARG A 242 12.52 -18.05 3.78
CA ARG A 242 13.60 -18.76 3.08
C ARG A 242 13.98 -20.03 3.83
N ALA A 243 14.14 -21.14 3.10
CA ALA A 243 14.44 -22.46 3.68
C ALA A 243 13.49 -22.85 4.85
N GLY A 244 12.22 -22.42 4.75
CA GLY A 244 11.19 -22.68 5.75
C GLY A 244 11.34 -21.90 7.06
N ARG A 245 12.16 -20.85 7.11
CA ARG A 245 12.24 -19.87 8.20
C ARG A 245 11.77 -18.51 7.73
N THR A 246 10.97 -17.83 8.53
CA THR A 246 10.50 -16.48 8.24
C THR A 246 11.33 -15.49 9.06
N HIS A 247 11.79 -14.42 8.42
CA HIS A 247 12.56 -13.35 9.06
C HIS A 247 12.14 -12.00 8.49
N ILE A 248 12.49 -10.94 9.19
CA ILE A 248 12.38 -9.56 8.72
C ILE A 248 13.77 -9.01 8.45
N LEU A 249 13.93 -8.37 7.30
CA LEU A 249 15.12 -7.67 6.84
C LEU A 249 14.91 -6.16 7.03
N ASP A 250 15.86 -5.52 7.70
CA ASP A 250 16.11 -4.07 7.66
C ASP A 250 17.34 -3.84 6.76
N PRO A 251 17.15 -3.46 5.48
CA PRO A 251 18.23 -3.29 4.52
C PRO A 251 19.29 -2.29 4.99
N ARG A 252 18.86 -1.21 5.64
CA ARG A 252 19.75 -0.16 6.15
C ARG A 252 20.62 -0.69 7.28
N ALA A 253 20.05 -1.43 8.23
CA ALA A 253 20.80 -2.05 9.30
C ALA A 253 21.74 -3.14 8.76
N ALA A 254 21.29 -3.92 7.77
CA ALA A 254 22.07 -4.94 7.07
C ALA A 254 23.25 -4.35 6.30
N GLY A 255 23.19 -3.07 5.94
CA GLY A 255 24.22 -2.41 5.12
C GLY A 255 24.16 -2.85 3.66
N VAL A 256 22.99 -3.27 3.19
CA VAL A 256 22.74 -3.57 1.79
C VAL A 256 22.10 -2.36 1.11
N VAL A 257 22.37 -2.18 -0.17
CA VAL A 257 21.90 -1.05 -0.98
C VAL A 257 21.16 -1.54 -2.21
N ALA A 258 20.18 -0.77 -2.66
CA ALA A 258 19.51 -1.04 -3.92
C ALA A 258 20.46 -0.75 -5.09
N PRO A 259 20.57 -1.63 -6.08
CA PRO A 259 21.21 -1.32 -7.36
C PRO A 259 20.52 -0.13 -8.06
N THR A 260 21.29 0.70 -8.77
CA THR A 260 20.82 1.94 -9.43
C THR A 260 21.42 2.12 -10.83
N GLY A 261 21.77 1.01 -11.49
CA GLY A 261 22.19 0.99 -12.89
C GLY A 261 21.05 1.36 -13.84
N GLU A 262 21.33 1.46 -15.14
CA GLU A 262 20.31 1.80 -16.13
C GLU A 262 19.32 0.64 -16.36
N ASP A 263 18.08 0.82 -15.93
CA ASP A 263 16.95 -0.13 -15.98
C ASP A 263 15.77 0.37 -16.84
N GLN A 264 15.96 1.44 -17.62
CA GLN A 264 14.96 1.90 -18.58
C GLN A 264 15.51 1.92 -20.00
N MET A 265 14.80 1.27 -20.93
CA MET A 265 15.23 1.11 -22.32
C MET A 265 14.24 1.78 -23.27
N ALA A 266 14.70 2.72 -24.11
CA ALA A 266 13.89 3.22 -25.21
C ALA A 266 13.59 2.11 -26.24
N ALA A 267 12.68 2.35 -27.17
CA ALA A 267 12.39 1.38 -28.23
C ALA A 267 13.68 1.01 -29.01
N PRO A 268 14.00 -0.28 -29.18
CA PRO A 268 15.14 -0.72 -29.98
C PRO A 268 14.91 -0.36 -31.46
N ALA A 269 15.99 -0.33 -32.26
CA ALA A 269 15.95 0.16 -33.64
C ALA A 269 14.98 -0.59 -34.58
N ASP A 270 14.67 -1.85 -34.30
CA ASP A 270 13.68 -2.65 -35.03
C ASP A 270 12.22 -2.24 -34.75
N VAL A 271 11.99 -1.47 -33.67
CA VAL A 271 10.68 -0.98 -33.23
C VAL A 271 10.58 0.55 -33.31
N ALA A 272 11.70 1.25 -33.12
CA ALA A 272 11.79 2.68 -33.30
C ALA A 272 11.56 3.03 -34.78
N GLY A 273 10.51 3.81 -35.07
CA GLY A 273 10.38 4.45 -36.37
C GLY A 273 11.58 5.35 -36.65
N THR A 274 11.86 5.63 -37.92
CA THR A 274 13.06 6.37 -38.41
C THR A 274 13.29 7.75 -37.79
N ASP A 275 12.35 8.28 -37.00
CA ASP A 275 12.31 9.68 -36.59
C ASP A 275 12.60 9.89 -35.09
N GLN A 276 12.70 8.83 -34.26
CA GLN A 276 12.85 9.01 -32.80
C GLN A 276 14.21 9.54 -32.35
N ALA A 277 15.29 9.23 -33.09
CA ALA A 277 16.62 9.77 -32.78
C ALA A 277 16.73 11.30 -33.01
N ASN A 278 15.82 11.87 -33.82
CA ASN A 278 15.84 13.29 -34.20
C ASN A 278 14.84 14.16 -33.40
N GLN A 279 14.03 13.56 -32.51
CA GLN A 279 12.97 14.27 -31.77
C GLN A 279 13.38 14.78 -30.38
N ALA A 280 14.61 14.51 -29.93
CA ALA A 280 15.12 14.96 -28.63
C ALA A 280 15.03 16.49 -28.42
N ASP A 281 15.05 17.27 -29.51
CA ASP A 281 15.08 18.74 -29.48
C ASP A 281 13.74 19.45 -29.84
N GLN A 282 12.70 18.75 -30.31
CA GLN A 282 11.46 19.40 -30.83
C GLN A 282 10.21 19.31 -29.92
N ALA A 283 10.26 18.54 -28.83
CA ALA A 283 9.06 18.16 -28.06
C ALA A 283 8.52 19.20 -27.06
N ASP A 284 8.82 20.49 -27.21
CA ASP A 284 8.23 21.57 -26.39
C ASP A 284 6.97 22.22 -27.01
N GLN A 285 6.58 21.84 -28.24
CA GLN A 285 5.51 22.56 -28.97
C GLN A 285 4.33 21.73 -29.53
N ALA A 286 4.20 20.43 -29.24
CA ALA A 286 3.06 19.66 -29.77
C ALA A 286 2.40 18.76 -28.71
N ALA A 287 1.80 19.37 -27.70
CA ALA A 287 0.72 18.73 -26.95
C ALA A 287 -0.56 18.80 -27.80
N GLU A 288 -0.67 17.95 -28.82
CA GLU A 288 -1.90 17.83 -29.61
C GLU A 288 -3.07 17.38 -28.70
N PRO A 289 -4.21 18.09 -28.69
CA PRO A 289 -5.33 17.80 -27.81
C PRO A 289 -6.04 16.51 -28.24
N VAL A 290 -6.09 15.52 -27.35
CA VAL A 290 -6.99 14.36 -27.51
C VAL A 290 -8.34 14.68 -26.83
N PRO A 291 -9.49 14.54 -27.52
CA PRO A 291 -10.79 14.68 -26.89
C PRO A 291 -10.99 13.61 -25.81
N LEU A 292 -11.33 14.05 -24.59
CA LEU A 292 -11.78 13.19 -23.51
C LEU A 292 -13.03 12.42 -23.95
N VAL A 293 -12.91 11.11 -24.19
CA VAL A 293 -14.06 10.21 -24.22
C VAL A 293 -13.96 9.28 -23.03
N THR A 294 -14.47 9.71 -21.88
CA THR A 294 -14.82 8.80 -20.79
C THR A 294 -15.99 9.38 -19.98
N GLN A 295 -17.11 8.65 -20.03
CA GLN A 295 -18.17 8.53 -19.01
C GLN A 295 -19.11 9.72 -18.75
N ALA A 296 -20.21 9.74 -19.51
CA ALA A 296 -21.48 10.32 -19.08
C ALA A 296 -22.45 9.20 -18.63
N ILE A 297 -22.26 8.68 -17.41
CA ILE A 297 -23.33 8.05 -16.64
C ILE A 297 -23.17 8.55 -15.20
N LEU A 298 -24.29 8.99 -14.61
CA LEU A 298 -24.44 9.67 -13.31
C LEU A 298 -24.39 11.20 -13.33
N ARG A 299 -25.44 11.80 -13.91
CA ARG A 299 -26.21 12.92 -13.30
C ARG A 299 -27.39 13.27 -14.19
N ARG A 300 -28.55 12.69 -13.87
CA ARG A 300 -29.84 13.12 -14.43
C ARG A 300 -30.84 13.25 -13.29
N THR A 301 -30.91 14.46 -12.72
CA THR A 301 -32.11 15.10 -12.15
C THR A 301 -31.72 16.52 -11.71
N GLY A 302 -32.31 17.56 -12.32
CA GLY A 302 -32.20 18.94 -11.83
C GLY A 302 -32.02 20.01 -12.92
N SER A 303 -33.07 20.24 -13.69
CA SER A 303 -33.57 21.56 -14.16
C SER A 303 -32.62 22.78 -14.28
N GLY A 304 -32.40 23.21 -15.53
CA GLY A 304 -32.75 24.55 -16.05
C GLY A 304 -32.05 25.80 -15.49
N ALA A 305 -31.04 26.28 -16.20
CA ALA A 305 -30.75 27.72 -16.36
C ALA A 305 -29.87 27.94 -17.61
N SER A 306 -30.37 28.73 -18.56
CA SER A 306 -29.65 29.20 -19.74
C SER A 306 -28.62 30.28 -19.35
N MET A 307 -27.41 30.23 -19.90
CA MET A 307 -26.44 31.34 -19.87
C MET A 307 -25.74 31.52 -21.23
N PRO A 308 -25.36 32.76 -21.59
CA PRO A 308 -25.05 33.16 -22.96
C PRO A 308 -23.59 32.86 -23.38
N SER A 309 -23.40 32.80 -24.69
CA SER A 309 -22.12 32.68 -25.41
C SER A 309 -21.25 33.93 -25.25
N GLY A 310 -19.98 33.75 -24.86
CA GLY A 310 -18.97 34.81 -24.81
C GLY A 310 -17.53 34.26 -24.87
N GLY A 311 -16.82 34.64 -25.95
CA GLY A 311 -15.37 34.81 -26.09
C GLY A 311 -14.41 33.81 -25.43
N GLY A 312 -13.89 32.86 -26.21
CA GLY A 312 -12.85 31.93 -25.80
C GLY A 312 -11.48 32.59 -25.62
N SER A 313 -11.08 32.79 -24.36
CA SER A 313 -9.68 32.69 -23.95
C SER A 313 -9.39 31.22 -23.64
N SER A 314 -8.56 30.57 -24.44
CA SER A 314 -8.11 29.20 -24.17
C SER A 314 -7.24 29.20 -22.91
N LEU A 315 -7.81 28.77 -21.79
CA LEU A 315 -7.03 28.32 -20.64
C LEU A 315 -6.07 27.22 -21.11
N PRO A 316 -4.79 27.21 -20.66
CA PRO A 316 -3.88 26.11 -21.00
C PRO A 316 -4.48 24.78 -20.53
N PRO A 317 -4.36 23.70 -21.32
CA PRO A 317 -4.99 22.43 -20.97
C PRO A 317 -4.45 21.94 -19.63
N THR A 318 -5.35 21.75 -18.66
CA THR A 318 -5.01 21.15 -17.37
C THR A 318 -4.72 19.67 -17.58
N GLN A 319 -3.50 19.24 -17.24
CA GLN A 319 -3.12 17.82 -17.19
C GLN A 319 -4.15 17.01 -16.37
N PRO A 320 -4.39 15.73 -16.73
CA PRO A 320 -5.26 14.86 -15.94
C PRO A 320 -4.89 14.86 -14.45
N VAL A 321 -5.91 14.93 -13.60
CA VAL A 321 -5.76 14.87 -12.16
C VAL A 321 -5.98 13.44 -11.65
N PRO A 322 -5.35 13.05 -10.53
CA PRO A 322 -5.59 11.75 -9.92
C PRO A 322 -7.09 11.47 -9.69
N LEU A 323 -7.50 10.24 -9.92
CA LEU A 323 -8.81 9.73 -9.49
C LEU A 323 -8.85 9.66 -7.95
N PRO A 324 -10.05 9.58 -7.34
CA PRO A 324 -10.15 9.30 -5.92
C PRO A 324 -9.33 8.05 -5.55
N PRO A 325 -8.60 8.04 -4.42
CA PRO A 325 -7.78 6.90 -4.02
C PRO A 325 -8.56 5.59 -4.03
N ASN A 326 -7.90 4.52 -4.47
CA ASN A 326 -8.44 3.17 -4.61
C ASN A 326 -9.59 3.03 -5.63
N THR A 327 -9.88 4.06 -6.43
CA THR A 327 -10.73 3.91 -7.62
C THR A 327 -10.00 3.03 -8.63
N VAL A 328 -10.71 2.02 -9.16
CA VAL A 328 -10.22 1.16 -10.24
C VAL A 328 -11.18 1.28 -11.41
N ASP A 329 -10.67 1.65 -12.58
CA ASP A 329 -11.41 1.71 -13.84
C ASP A 329 -10.72 0.92 -14.97
N THR A 330 -9.49 0.46 -14.75
CA THR A 330 -8.66 -0.22 -15.73
C THR A 330 -7.94 -1.40 -15.09
N THR A 331 -8.14 -2.61 -15.62
CA THR A 331 -7.38 -3.79 -15.20
C THR A 331 -6.32 -4.13 -16.23
N LEU A 332 -5.06 -4.24 -15.81
CA LEU A 332 -3.94 -4.73 -16.62
C LEU A 332 -3.68 -6.19 -16.26
N ASN A 333 -3.98 -7.08 -17.20
CA ASN A 333 -3.66 -8.49 -17.05
C ASN A 333 -2.17 -8.72 -17.29
N VAL A 334 -1.51 -9.45 -16.38
CA VAL A 334 -0.08 -9.73 -16.41
C VAL A 334 0.14 -11.24 -16.53
N LEU A 335 0.91 -11.65 -17.54
CA LEU A 335 1.51 -12.98 -17.58
C LEU A 335 2.81 -12.94 -16.78
N VAL A 336 2.90 -13.75 -15.73
CA VAL A 336 4.09 -13.83 -14.91
C VAL A 336 4.91 -15.05 -15.32
N THR A 337 6.16 -14.81 -15.68
CA THR A 337 7.16 -15.84 -15.93
C THR A 337 8.29 -15.76 -14.89
N TYR A 338 8.95 -16.88 -14.60
CA TYR A 338 10.07 -16.92 -13.63
C TYR A 338 10.99 -18.10 -13.89
N SER A 339 12.26 -17.99 -13.51
CA SER A 339 13.26 -19.06 -13.70
C SER A 339 13.12 -20.19 -12.67
N ALA A 340 13.70 -21.34 -12.97
CA ALA A 340 13.83 -22.41 -11.99
C ALA A 340 14.71 -22.03 -10.79
N SER A 341 15.74 -21.22 -11.01
CA SER A 341 16.60 -20.67 -9.95
C SER A 341 15.83 -19.73 -9.00
N PHE A 342 14.82 -19.01 -9.50
CA PHE A 342 13.94 -18.19 -8.68
C PHE A 342 13.05 -19.05 -7.76
N SER A 343 12.47 -20.13 -8.29
CA SER A 343 11.76 -21.13 -7.48
C SER A 343 12.67 -21.74 -6.41
N ALA A 344 13.94 -22.01 -6.75
CA ALA A 344 14.91 -22.54 -5.81
C ALA A 344 15.30 -21.53 -4.71
N LEU A 345 15.47 -20.24 -5.04
CA LEU A 345 15.75 -19.17 -4.09
C LEU A 345 14.71 -19.13 -2.96
N TRP A 346 13.44 -19.20 -3.33
CA TRP A 346 12.32 -19.15 -2.38
C TRP A 346 11.91 -20.52 -1.81
N GLY A 347 12.53 -21.59 -2.31
CA GLY A 347 12.39 -22.97 -1.80
C GLY A 347 11.31 -23.81 -2.49
N SER A 348 10.37 -23.18 -3.19
CA SER A 348 9.38 -23.87 -4.02
C SER A 348 8.76 -22.91 -5.04
N GLU A 349 8.09 -23.47 -6.04
CA GLU A 349 7.27 -22.70 -6.98
C GLU A 349 6.13 -21.95 -6.27
N LEU A 350 5.50 -22.56 -5.26
CA LEU A 350 4.42 -21.90 -4.51
C LEU A 350 4.96 -20.69 -3.72
N ALA A 351 6.12 -20.82 -3.08
CA ALA A 351 6.77 -19.73 -2.37
C ALA A 351 7.17 -18.60 -3.34
N ALA A 352 7.78 -18.92 -4.49
CA ALA A 352 8.09 -17.94 -5.53
C ALA A 352 6.86 -17.17 -6.01
N ARG A 353 5.76 -17.86 -6.31
CA ARG A 353 4.48 -17.21 -6.69
C ARG A 353 3.89 -16.37 -5.56
N THR A 354 4.04 -16.81 -4.31
CA THR A 354 3.61 -16.04 -3.12
C THR A 354 4.39 -14.73 -3.01
N ARG A 355 5.70 -14.75 -3.27
CA ARG A 355 6.55 -13.55 -3.28
C ARG A 355 6.13 -12.59 -4.39
N ILE A 356 5.95 -13.08 -5.61
CA ILE A 356 5.52 -12.23 -6.73
C ILE A 356 4.12 -11.65 -6.46
N ALA A 357 3.20 -12.44 -5.88
CA ALA A 357 1.88 -11.94 -5.49
C ALA A 357 1.96 -10.81 -4.44
N ASN A 358 2.93 -10.84 -3.52
CA ASN A 358 3.19 -9.73 -2.59
C ASN A 358 3.63 -8.45 -3.33
N LEU A 359 4.55 -8.58 -4.29
CA LEU A 359 5.02 -7.45 -5.10
C LEU A 359 3.90 -6.89 -5.98
N MET A 360 3.06 -7.75 -6.56
CA MET A 360 1.86 -7.35 -7.32
C MET A 360 0.87 -6.57 -6.45
N GLU A 361 0.63 -7.01 -5.22
CA GLU A 361 -0.26 -6.31 -4.29
C GLU A 361 0.33 -4.95 -3.86
N LEU A 362 1.66 -4.86 -3.70
CA LEU A 362 2.32 -3.59 -3.41
C LEU A 362 2.21 -2.62 -4.58
N ALA A 363 2.41 -3.10 -5.82
CA ALA A 363 2.21 -2.29 -7.02
C ALA A 363 0.75 -1.81 -7.14
N ASN A 364 -0.23 -2.67 -6.87
CA ASN A 364 -1.65 -2.29 -6.80
C ASN A 364 -1.91 -1.23 -5.73
N THR A 365 -1.27 -1.36 -4.57
CA THR A 365 -1.38 -0.37 -3.49
C THR A 365 -0.81 0.98 -3.89
N ALA A 366 0.32 1.01 -4.63
CA ALA A 366 0.89 2.23 -5.16
C ALA A 366 -0.02 2.89 -6.21
N HIS A 367 -0.58 2.10 -7.12
CA HIS A 367 -1.55 2.57 -8.12
C HIS A 367 -2.83 3.13 -7.49
N GLY A 368 -3.38 2.42 -6.50
CA GLY A 368 -4.59 2.80 -5.76
C GLY A 368 -4.38 4.08 -4.94
N SER A 369 -3.30 4.15 -4.18
CA SER A 369 -2.98 5.33 -3.37
C SER A 369 -2.69 6.57 -4.21
N SER A 370 -2.18 6.38 -5.44
CA SER A 370 -1.87 7.46 -6.37
C SER A 370 -3.03 7.88 -7.27
N GLY A 371 -4.17 7.20 -7.22
CA GLY A 371 -5.34 7.56 -8.04
C GLY A 371 -5.15 7.32 -9.54
N THR A 372 -4.36 6.31 -9.92
CA THR A 372 -4.11 6.01 -11.34
C THR A 372 -5.27 5.27 -12.02
N GLY A 373 -6.16 4.64 -11.25
CA GLY A 373 -7.24 3.80 -11.78
C GLY A 373 -6.83 2.39 -12.19
N VAL A 374 -5.55 2.06 -12.10
CA VAL A 374 -4.98 0.78 -12.50
C VAL A 374 -5.14 -0.26 -11.39
N SER A 375 -5.54 -1.46 -11.78
CA SER A 375 -5.38 -2.69 -11.01
C SER A 375 -4.66 -3.74 -11.86
N LEU A 376 -3.64 -4.35 -11.32
CA LEU A 376 -2.85 -5.40 -11.92
C LEU A 376 -3.41 -6.76 -11.49
N ARG A 377 -3.59 -7.66 -12.46
CA ARG A 377 -4.15 -9.00 -12.24
C ARG A 377 -3.28 -10.05 -12.92
N VAL A 378 -2.87 -11.09 -12.18
CA VAL A 378 -2.06 -12.18 -12.75
C VAL A 378 -2.97 -13.17 -13.46
N VAL A 379 -2.90 -13.25 -14.79
CA VAL A 379 -3.75 -14.18 -15.57
C VAL A 379 -3.09 -15.50 -15.92
N GLY A 380 -1.80 -15.63 -15.60
CA GLY A 380 -1.11 -16.89 -15.68
C GLY A 380 0.31 -16.86 -15.12
N TRP A 381 0.79 -18.08 -14.85
CA TRP A 381 2.11 -18.36 -14.30
C TRP A 381 2.83 -19.32 -15.24
N ARG A 382 4.09 -19.05 -15.54
CA ARG A 382 4.95 -19.98 -16.29
C ARG A 382 6.36 -19.99 -15.73
N GLN A 383 6.75 -21.12 -15.17
CA GLN A 383 8.18 -21.37 -14.93
C GLN A 383 8.87 -21.63 -16.28
N VAL A 384 9.93 -20.89 -16.57
CA VAL A 384 10.75 -21.06 -17.77
C VAL A 384 12.10 -21.67 -17.41
N GLN A 385 12.61 -22.54 -18.28
CA GLN A 385 13.92 -23.16 -18.11
C GLN A 385 14.95 -22.32 -18.87
N VAL A 386 15.50 -21.34 -18.17
CA VAL A 386 16.57 -20.45 -18.65
C VAL A 386 17.69 -20.43 -17.61
N PRO A 387 18.97 -20.34 -18.02
CA PRO A 387 20.05 -20.04 -17.09
C PRO A 387 19.89 -18.63 -16.52
N ASP A 388 20.52 -18.37 -15.37
CA ASP A 388 20.65 -17.01 -14.87
C ASP A 388 21.49 -16.17 -15.86
N ASP A 389 21.03 -14.96 -16.12
CA ASP A 389 21.63 -13.99 -17.04
C ASP A 389 21.19 -12.59 -16.60
N THR A 390 21.78 -11.54 -17.14
CA THR A 390 21.40 -10.17 -16.77
C THR A 390 19.94 -9.88 -17.18
N PRO A 391 19.22 -9.01 -16.46
CA PRO A 391 17.86 -8.60 -16.85
C PRO A 391 17.76 -8.12 -18.29
N GLN A 392 18.79 -7.43 -18.79
CA GLN A 392 18.90 -6.92 -20.16
C GLN A 392 18.81 -8.07 -21.18
N VAL A 393 19.60 -9.13 -20.98
CA VAL A 393 19.60 -10.28 -21.87
C VAL A 393 18.28 -11.05 -21.79
N GLN A 394 17.72 -11.20 -20.58
CA GLN A 394 16.44 -11.89 -20.41
C GLN A 394 15.27 -11.10 -20.99
N LEU A 395 15.28 -9.77 -20.90
CA LEU A 395 14.27 -8.90 -21.49
C LEU A 395 14.23 -9.05 -23.01
N ASP A 396 15.40 -9.03 -23.67
CA ASP A 396 15.47 -9.22 -25.13
C ASP A 396 15.02 -10.62 -25.54
N ARG A 397 15.44 -11.67 -24.82
CA ARG A 397 15.00 -13.05 -25.09
C ARG A 397 13.50 -13.22 -24.86
N LEU A 398 12.95 -12.60 -23.83
CA LEU A 398 11.51 -12.60 -23.52
C LEU A 398 10.71 -11.90 -24.62
N ARG A 399 11.14 -10.69 -25.04
CA ARG A 399 10.48 -9.93 -26.12
C ARG A 399 10.49 -10.69 -27.44
N LEU A 400 11.63 -11.29 -27.79
CA LEU A 400 11.82 -12.03 -29.04
C LEU A 400 11.26 -13.46 -29.00
N ASP A 401 10.64 -13.87 -27.89
CA ASP A 401 10.10 -15.22 -27.67
C ASP A 401 11.16 -16.31 -27.97
N ASN A 402 12.40 -16.09 -27.54
CA ASN A 402 13.56 -16.91 -27.90
C ASN A 402 14.02 -17.85 -26.77
N GLY A 403 14.71 -18.94 -27.12
CA GLY A 403 15.25 -19.91 -26.17
C GLY A 403 14.16 -20.49 -25.26
N GLY A 404 14.40 -20.50 -23.95
CA GLY A 404 13.45 -21.01 -22.95
C GLY A 404 12.12 -20.23 -22.86
N PHE A 405 12.03 -19.04 -23.48
CA PHE A 405 10.80 -18.26 -23.54
C PHE A 405 9.88 -18.65 -24.69
N GLN A 406 10.32 -19.42 -25.70
CA GLN A 406 9.49 -19.81 -26.85
C GLN A 406 8.06 -20.24 -26.45
N GLY A 407 7.06 -19.67 -27.12
CA GLY A 407 5.64 -19.89 -26.83
C GLY A 407 5.06 -18.96 -25.75
N THR A 408 5.85 -18.06 -25.16
CA THR A 408 5.36 -17.07 -24.17
C THR A 408 4.43 -16.08 -24.85
N ALA A 409 4.74 -15.66 -26.08
CA ALA A 409 3.85 -14.82 -26.87
C ALA A 409 2.49 -15.48 -27.13
N SER A 410 2.49 -16.78 -27.47
CA SER A 410 1.27 -17.56 -27.67
C SER A 410 0.45 -17.66 -26.37
N GLN A 411 1.12 -17.95 -25.26
CA GLN A 411 0.47 -18.00 -23.94
C GLN A 411 -0.10 -16.62 -23.54
N LYS A 412 0.65 -15.53 -23.73
CA LYS A 412 0.18 -14.16 -23.47
C LYS A 412 -1.15 -13.89 -24.19
N ALA A 413 -1.23 -14.24 -25.48
CA ALA A 413 -2.44 -14.08 -26.28
C ALA A 413 -3.59 -14.97 -25.79
N GLN A 414 -3.33 -16.27 -25.54
CA GLN A 414 -4.33 -17.24 -25.08
C GLN A 414 -4.94 -16.86 -23.73
N GLN A 415 -4.14 -16.31 -22.82
CA GLN A 415 -4.56 -15.96 -21.47
C GLN A 415 -5.04 -14.50 -21.35
N GLY A 416 -5.05 -13.76 -22.45
CA GLY A 416 -5.51 -12.37 -22.47
C GLY A 416 -4.64 -11.41 -21.65
N ALA A 417 -3.33 -11.67 -21.56
CA ALA A 417 -2.39 -10.81 -20.84
C ALA A 417 -2.04 -9.56 -21.66
N ALA A 418 -2.08 -8.39 -21.03
CA ALA A 418 -1.64 -7.13 -21.59
C ALA A 418 -0.12 -7.01 -21.58
N MET A 419 0.51 -7.44 -20.48
CA MET A 419 1.95 -7.34 -20.22
C MET A 419 2.52 -8.70 -19.83
N THR A 420 3.82 -8.90 -20.03
CA THR A 420 4.55 -10.07 -19.53
C THR A 420 5.74 -9.63 -18.69
N VAL A 421 5.92 -10.26 -17.52
CA VAL A 421 7.07 -10.00 -16.64
C VAL A 421 7.85 -11.29 -16.42
N PHE A 422 9.17 -11.19 -16.27
CA PHE A 422 10.06 -12.30 -15.90
C PHE A 422 10.75 -12.03 -14.58
N PHE A 423 10.87 -13.05 -13.72
CA PHE A 423 11.61 -12.98 -12.45
C PHE A 423 12.77 -13.99 -12.39
N ALA A 424 13.93 -13.50 -11.98
CA ALA A 424 15.14 -14.25 -11.65
C ALA A 424 15.63 -13.89 -10.22
N PRO A 425 16.45 -14.74 -9.58
CA PRO A 425 17.05 -14.38 -8.30
C PRO A 425 18.12 -13.30 -8.48
N LEU A 426 18.30 -12.42 -7.50
CA LEU A 426 19.49 -11.58 -7.39
C LEU A 426 20.69 -12.45 -6.99
N ASN A 427 21.71 -12.53 -7.82
CA ASN A 427 22.94 -13.30 -7.59
C ASN A 427 24.11 -12.68 -8.38
N GLU A 428 25.27 -13.34 -8.34
CA GLU A 428 26.50 -12.87 -9.01
C GLU A 428 26.31 -12.55 -10.49
N VAL A 429 25.51 -13.34 -11.22
CA VAL A 429 25.28 -13.16 -12.66
C VAL A 429 24.25 -12.08 -12.91
N THR A 430 23.11 -12.15 -12.23
CA THR A 430 21.97 -11.27 -12.51
C THR A 430 22.20 -9.83 -12.04
N VAL A 431 23.09 -9.62 -11.06
CA VAL A 431 23.44 -8.29 -10.56
C VAL A 431 24.54 -7.59 -11.36
N ALA A 432 25.13 -8.24 -12.37
CA ALA A 432 26.30 -7.73 -13.09
C ALA A 432 26.06 -6.36 -13.76
N THR A 433 24.81 -6.02 -14.07
CA THR A 433 24.41 -4.71 -14.63
C THR A 433 23.98 -3.69 -13.57
N ASN A 434 24.11 -4.04 -12.29
CA ASN A 434 23.72 -3.22 -11.15
C ASN A 434 22.24 -2.77 -11.23
N THR A 435 21.33 -3.64 -11.69
CA THR A 435 19.88 -3.35 -11.70
C THR A 435 19.08 -4.44 -10.98
N CYS A 436 17.92 -4.03 -10.47
CA CYS A 436 16.90 -4.96 -9.94
C CYS A 436 15.81 -5.29 -10.94
N GLY A 437 15.80 -4.61 -12.07
CA GLY A 437 14.95 -4.93 -13.20
C GLY A 437 15.41 -4.19 -14.43
N ILE A 438 14.67 -4.37 -15.50
CA ILE A 438 14.69 -3.52 -16.68
C ILE A 438 13.37 -3.66 -17.43
N ALA A 439 12.90 -2.55 -17.98
CA ALA A 439 11.72 -2.50 -18.81
C ALA A 439 11.90 -1.54 -19.99
N TYR A 440 11.13 -1.80 -21.05
CA TYR A 440 11.03 -0.83 -22.14
C TYR A 440 10.19 0.38 -21.73
N VAL A 441 10.49 1.54 -22.32
CA VAL A 441 9.70 2.78 -22.23
C VAL A 441 9.13 3.08 -23.62
N PRO A 442 7.91 2.61 -23.94
CA PRO A 442 7.28 2.92 -25.21
C PRO A 442 7.07 4.43 -25.35
N ALA A 443 7.35 4.95 -26.54
CA ALA A 443 7.28 6.37 -26.89
C ALA A 443 8.15 7.28 -26.02
N ALA A 444 9.32 6.80 -25.58
CA ALA A 444 10.38 7.63 -25.02
C ALA A 444 10.66 8.88 -25.90
N PHE A 445 11.37 9.85 -25.33
CA PHE A 445 11.67 11.15 -25.93
C PHE A 445 10.43 12.02 -26.17
N ALA A 446 9.40 11.86 -25.33
CA ALA A 446 8.12 12.55 -25.45
C ALA A 446 7.39 12.30 -26.79
N GLY A 447 7.46 11.05 -27.30
CA GLY A 447 6.85 10.65 -28.57
C GLY A 447 5.31 10.65 -28.58
N GLY A 448 4.67 10.85 -27.42
CA GLY A 448 3.23 11.01 -27.29
C GLY A 448 2.40 9.74 -27.53
N LEU A 449 1.08 9.89 -27.47
CA LEU A 449 0.17 8.73 -27.51
C LEU A 449 0.14 8.00 -28.84
N THR A 450 0.45 8.67 -29.96
CA THR A 450 0.48 8.02 -31.28
C THR A 450 1.63 7.01 -31.35
N ALA A 451 2.85 7.42 -30.99
CA ALA A 451 3.98 6.51 -30.91
C ALA A 451 3.73 5.43 -29.84
N TYR A 452 3.12 5.79 -28.70
CA TYR A 452 2.85 4.83 -27.63
C TYR A 452 1.94 3.70 -28.11
N ARG A 453 0.85 4.03 -28.82
CA ARG A 453 -0.06 3.04 -29.42
C ARG A 453 0.64 2.10 -30.41
N GLN A 454 1.62 2.59 -31.14
CA GLN A 454 2.37 1.79 -32.12
C GLN A 454 3.40 0.88 -31.43
N GLN A 455 4.05 1.35 -30.37
CA GLN A 455 5.19 0.67 -29.76
C GLN A 455 4.81 -0.27 -28.61
N VAL A 456 3.84 0.09 -27.77
CA VAL A 456 3.47 -0.73 -26.60
C VAL A 456 3.09 -2.19 -26.93
N PRO A 457 2.44 -2.53 -28.07
CA PRO A 457 2.18 -3.93 -28.42
C PRO A 457 3.45 -4.79 -28.56
N LEU A 458 4.58 -4.16 -28.91
CA LEU A 458 5.87 -4.81 -29.15
C LEU A 458 6.81 -4.76 -27.93
N LEU A 459 6.50 -3.91 -26.94
CA LEU A 459 7.41 -3.53 -25.85
C LEU A 459 6.85 -3.76 -24.44
N ALA A 460 5.65 -4.34 -24.29
CA ALA A 460 5.02 -4.60 -22.98
C ALA A 460 5.66 -5.76 -22.19
N PHE A 461 6.97 -5.70 -21.97
CA PHE A 461 7.82 -6.72 -21.34
C PHE A 461 8.76 -6.14 -20.30
N ALA A 462 8.92 -6.79 -19.15
CA ALA A 462 9.91 -6.44 -18.13
C ALA A 462 10.63 -7.68 -17.60
N ALA A 463 11.90 -7.54 -17.22
CA ALA A 463 12.68 -8.58 -16.56
C ALA A 463 13.18 -8.06 -15.20
N LEU A 464 12.98 -8.83 -14.13
CA LEU A 464 13.24 -8.43 -12.75
C LEU A 464 14.11 -9.45 -12.03
N ASN A 465 14.92 -8.94 -11.12
CA ASN A 465 15.63 -9.69 -10.08
C ASN A 465 14.92 -9.48 -8.72
N ASP A 466 15.05 -10.45 -7.82
CA ASP A 466 14.57 -10.32 -6.43
C ASP A 466 15.50 -11.02 -5.43
N GLY A 467 15.49 -10.55 -4.19
CA GLY A 467 16.30 -11.09 -3.10
C GLY A 467 17.54 -10.25 -2.80
N GLN A 468 18.55 -10.91 -2.22
CA GLN A 468 19.79 -10.29 -1.73
C GLN A 468 21.01 -11.04 -2.27
N TRP A 469 22.05 -10.28 -2.64
CA TRP A 469 23.36 -10.81 -2.99
C TRP A 469 24.46 -9.85 -2.53
N ASN A 470 25.43 -10.34 -1.75
CA ASN A 470 26.48 -9.53 -1.15
C ASN A 470 25.92 -8.29 -0.43
N THR A 471 26.29 -7.09 -0.89
CA THR A 471 25.86 -5.81 -0.32
C THR A 471 24.67 -5.21 -1.08
N GLN A 472 23.97 -5.99 -1.90
CA GLN A 472 22.87 -5.53 -2.74
C GLN A 472 21.56 -6.27 -2.42
N TYR A 473 20.45 -5.57 -2.59
CA TYR A 473 19.10 -6.14 -2.49
C TYR A 473 18.15 -5.48 -3.46
N CYS A 474 17.07 -6.17 -3.83
CA CYS A 474 15.98 -5.57 -4.59
C CYS A 474 14.87 -5.04 -3.68
N GLU A 475 14.53 -3.77 -3.88
CA GLU A 475 13.47 -3.09 -3.15
C GLU A 475 12.11 -3.70 -3.48
N SER A 476 11.18 -3.63 -2.52
CA SER A 476 9.83 -4.15 -2.73
C SER A 476 9.10 -3.44 -3.88
N LEU A 477 9.46 -2.19 -4.18
CA LEU A 477 8.83 -1.37 -5.23
C LEU A 477 9.36 -1.62 -6.65
N SER A 478 10.37 -2.49 -6.86
CA SER A 478 10.94 -2.72 -8.19
C SER A 478 9.91 -3.13 -9.24
N LEU A 479 8.95 -4.00 -8.90
CA LEU A 479 7.89 -4.36 -9.85
C LEU A 479 7.00 -3.18 -10.24
N ALA A 480 6.63 -2.33 -9.28
CA ALA A 480 5.83 -1.14 -9.54
C ALA A 480 6.62 -0.13 -10.41
N HIS A 481 7.93 -0.08 -10.24
CA HIS A 481 8.85 0.74 -11.04
C HIS A 481 8.88 0.28 -12.49
N GLU A 482 9.19 -0.99 -12.74
CA GLU A 482 9.27 -1.53 -14.11
C GLU A 482 7.94 -1.44 -14.87
N LEU A 483 6.82 -1.70 -14.20
CA LEU A 483 5.50 -1.52 -14.82
C LEU A 483 5.17 -0.05 -15.07
N GLY A 484 5.77 0.87 -14.32
CA GLY A 484 5.73 2.30 -14.60
C GLY A 484 6.39 2.66 -15.93
N HIS A 485 7.55 2.07 -16.23
CA HIS A 485 8.21 2.21 -17.54
C HIS A 485 7.35 1.72 -18.69
N LEU A 486 6.70 0.55 -18.53
CA LEU A 486 5.78 0.02 -19.56
C LEU A 486 4.60 0.95 -19.84
N LEU A 487 4.22 1.79 -18.86
CA LEU A 487 3.17 2.80 -18.98
C LEU A 487 3.67 4.16 -19.47
N GLY A 488 4.95 4.26 -19.84
CA GLY A 488 5.57 5.44 -20.43
C GLY A 488 6.21 6.41 -19.42
N ALA A 489 6.36 6.01 -18.16
CA ALA A 489 7.10 6.79 -17.18
C ALA A 489 8.61 6.57 -17.28
N VAL A 490 9.38 7.55 -16.82
CA VAL A 490 10.83 7.47 -16.65
C VAL A 490 11.20 7.86 -15.23
N HIS A 491 12.49 7.75 -14.92
CA HIS A 491 13.02 8.14 -13.61
C HIS A 491 12.68 9.58 -13.21
N ASP A 492 13.02 9.97 -11.98
CA ASP A 492 13.16 11.37 -11.66
C ASP A 492 14.21 12.04 -12.55
N LYS A 493 14.12 13.37 -12.68
CA LYS A 493 14.87 14.13 -13.68
C LYS A 493 16.38 13.99 -13.57
N ASP A 494 16.92 13.78 -12.37
CA ASP A 494 18.36 13.67 -12.16
C ASP A 494 18.89 12.28 -12.58
N ASN A 495 18.00 11.31 -12.78
CA ASN A 495 18.33 9.92 -13.06
C ASN A 495 17.73 9.41 -14.39
N ALA A 496 17.13 10.30 -15.19
CA ALA A 496 16.48 9.95 -16.46
C ALA A 496 17.33 10.44 -17.67
N PRO A 497 17.95 9.53 -18.46
CA PRO A 497 18.63 9.88 -19.71
C PRO A 497 17.71 10.49 -20.79
N PHE A 498 16.40 10.30 -20.69
CA PHE A 498 15.43 10.80 -21.66
C PHE A 498 14.05 11.07 -21.02
N LYS A 499 13.19 11.77 -21.76
CA LYS A 499 11.77 12.00 -21.41
C LYS A 499 10.98 10.71 -21.63
N GLY A 500 9.94 10.47 -20.82
CA GLY A 500 8.99 9.37 -21.06
C GLY A 500 8.06 9.65 -22.24
N VAL A 501 6.85 9.09 -22.21
CA VAL A 501 5.85 9.31 -23.28
C VAL A 501 5.44 10.77 -23.43
N PHE A 502 5.49 11.55 -22.35
CA PHE A 502 5.31 12.99 -22.35
C PHE A 502 6.49 13.70 -21.69
N SER A 503 6.61 15.01 -21.94
CA SER A 503 7.64 15.87 -21.34
C SER A 503 7.56 15.98 -19.81
N TYR A 504 6.46 15.55 -19.19
CA TYR A 504 6.25 15.55 -17.74
C TYR A 504 6.27 14.15 -17.11
N SER A 505 6.58 13.09 -17.87
CA SER A 505 6.48 11.68 -17.42
C SER A 505 7.59 11.23 -16.45
N PHE A 506 8.10 12.14 -15.62
CA PHE A 506 9.19 11.88 -14.68
C PHE A 506 8.67 11.52 -13.28
N GLY A 507 9.40 10.63 -12.62
CA GLY A 507 9.34 10.48 -11.17
C GLY A 507 9.70 11.76 -10.42
N LYS A 508 9.52 11.72 -9.10
CA LYS A 508 9.92 12.79 -8.19
C LYS A 508 10.57 12.23 -6.94
N GLY A 509 11.59 12.92 -6.45
CA GLY A 509 12.04 12.79 -5.07
C GLY A 509 12.64 14.08 -4.53
N VAL A 510 12.86 14.08 -3.22
CA VAL A 510 13.62 15.07 -2.45
C VAL A 510 14.49 14.29 -1.47
N ALA A 511 15.82 14.42 -1.60
CA ALA A 511 16.78 13.62 -0.85
C ALA A 511 16.57 13.70 0.67
N GLY A 512 16.53 12.54 1.32
CA GLY A 512 16.28 12.43 2.77
C GLY A 512 14.84 12.67 3.19
N VAL A 513 13.93 12.97 2.25
CA VAL A 513 12.52 13.25 2.54
C VAL A 513 11.60 12.21 1.90
N PHE A 514 11.64 12.05 0.58
CA PHE A 514 10.88 11.02 -0.14
C PHE A 514 11.42 10.76 -1.55
N GLY A 515 11.15 9.58 -2.10
CA GLY A 515 11.21 9.29 -3.53
C GLY A 515 10.00 8.47 -3.97
N THR A 516 9.30 8.94 -4.99
CA THR A 516 8.16 8.24 -5.59
C THR A 516 8.59 6.93 -6.26
N VAL A 517 7.63 6.12 -6.72
CA VAL A 517 7.88 4.81 -7.36
C VAL A 517 8.83 4.90 -8.55
N MET A 518 8.91 6.03 -9.26
CA MET A 518 9.84 6.22 -10.37
C MET A 518 11.09 7.02 -10.00
N SER A 519 11.51 7.09 -8.74
CA SER A 519 12.69 7.88 -8.33
C SER A 519 13.73 7.03 -7.60
N TYR A 520 15.02 7.23 -7.83
CA TYR A 520 16.07 6.56 -7.04
C TYR A 520 16.37 7.23 -5.70
N ILE A 521 15.66 8.31 -5.38
CA ILE A 521 15.87 9.07 -4.15
C ILE A 521 15.24 8.35 -2.95
N GLN A 522 15.97 8.31 -1.84
CA GLN A 522 15.55 7.67 -0.60
C GLN A 522 15.12 8.70 0.48
N PRO A 523 14.20 8.35 1.40
CA PRO A 523 13.47 7.08 1.48
C PRO A 523 12.34 6.96 0.45
N ARG A 524 12.06 5.74 -0.05
CA ARG A 524 10.94 5.53 -0.99
C ARG A 524 9.56 5.67 -0.34
N VAL A 525 8.58 6.09 -1.14
CA VAL A 525 7.14 6.05 -0.84
C VAL A 525 6.40 5.28 -1.93
N ALA A 526 5.35 4.54 -1.54
CA ALA A 526 4.53 3.78 -2.49
C ALA A 526 3.52 4.68 -3.21
N MET A 527 4.02 5.73 -3.87
CA MET A 527 3.23 6.74 -4.59
C MET A 527 3.89 7.08 -5.93
N PHE A 528 3.11 7.24 -6.99
CA PHE A 528 3.54 7.82 -8.26
C PHE A 528 3.51 9.36 -8.19
N SER A 529 4.35 10.02 -8.99
CA SER A 529 4.47 11.47 -8.95
C SER A 529 3.25 12.20 -9.49
N SER A 530 2.84 13.25 -8.80
CA SER A 530 1.74 14.14 -9.19
C SER A 530 1.76 15.43 -8.35
N PRO A 531 1.56 16.61 -8.95
CA PRO A 531 1.45 17.87 -8.19
C PRO A 531 0.19 17.95 -7.33
N GLN A 532 -0.81 17.10 -7.56
CA GLN A 532 -2.06 17.06 -6.79
C GLN A 532 -1.95 16.18 -5.53
N LEU A 533 -0.92 15.34 -5.42
CA LEU A 533 -0.71 14.44 -4.29
C LEU A 533 0.34 14.99 -3.31
N SER A 534 0.32 14.51 -2.06
CA SER A 534 1.31 14.86 -1.02
C SER A 534 2.08 13.62 -0.59
N CYS A 535 3.41 13.70 -0.59
CA CYS A 535 4.32 12.59 -0.33
C CYS A 535 5.04 12.70 1.01
N THR A 536 4.76 13.75 1.77
CA THR A 536 5.35 14.01 3.08
C THR A 536 4.30 14.42 4.10
N SER A 537 4.68 14.40 5.37
CA SER A 537 3.81 14.79 6.48
C SER A 537 3.75 16.27 6.75
N ASP A 538 4.52 17.09 6.04
CA ASP A 538 4.49 18.54 5.98
C ASP A 538 3.82 19.05 4.69
N GLY A 539 3.21 18.14 3.90
CA GLY A 539 2.44 18.49 2.70
C GLY A 539 3.27 18.73 1.44
N GLN A 540 4.53 18.29 1.39
CA GLN A 540 5.33 18.38 0.17
C GLN A 540 4.69 17.55 -0.94
N ARG A 541 4.61 18.16 -2.12
CA ARG A 541 3.95 17.58 -3.28
C ARG A 541 4.72 16.36 -3.78
N CYS A 542 4.00 15.33 -4.18
CA CYS A 542 4.58 14.15 -4.82
C CYS A 542 5.13 14.44 -6.23
N GLY A 543 4.99 15.65 -6.75
CA GLY A 543 5.38 15.99 -8.12
C GLY A 543 5.22 17.47 -8.42
N SER A 544 5.46 17.81 -9.67
CA SER A 544 5.34 19.15 -10.24
C SER A 544 4.57 19.07 -11.56
N SER A 545 4.35 20.20 -12.23
CA SER A 545 3.80 20.21 -13.61
C SER A 545 4.66 19.43 -14.61
N THR A 546 5.93 19.18 -14.28
CA THR A 546 6.91 18.47 -15.11
C THR A 546 7.31 17.10 -14.54
N GLU A 547 6.72 16.68 -13.43
CA GLU A 547 6.99 15.41 -12.74
C GLU A 547 5.64 14.82 -12.33
N ASN A 548 4.93 14.24 -13.30
CA ASN A 548 3.53 13.83 -13.18
C ASN A 548 3.28 12.48 -13.88
N VAL A 549 3.74 11.40 -13.25
CA VAL A 549 3.51 10.03 -13.70
C VAL A 549 2.03 9.64 -13.63
N VAL A 550 1.25 10.17 -12.67
CA VAL A 550 -0.19 9.86 -12.60
C VAL A 550 -0.92 10.34 -13.86
N ALA A 551 -0.66 11.57 -14.33
CA ALA A 551 -1.24 12.08 -15.58
C ALA A 551 -0.79 11.26 -16.80
N THR A 552 0.43 10.72 -16.77
CA THR A 552 0.94 9.83 -17.81
C THR A 552 0.11 8.54 -17.85
N MET A 553 -0.02 7.85 -16.71
CA MET A 553 -0.75 6.58 -16.61
C MET A 553 -2.23 6.72 -16.92
N LEU A 554 -2.87 7.82 -16.52
CA LEU A 554 -4.29 8.07 -16.84
C LEU A 554 -4.56 8.11 -18.35
N GLN A 555 -3.56 8.46 -19.15
CA GLN A 555 -3.66 8.54 -20.61
C GLN A 555 -3.19 7.26 -21.32
N THR A 556 -2.24 6.51 -20.73
CA THR A 556 -1.66 5.31 -21.36
C THR A 556 -2.32 4.00 -20.91
N LYS A 557 -2.93 3.95 -19.72
CA LYS A 557 -3.45 2.71 -19.12
C LYS A 557 -4.47 1.97 -20.00
N SER A 558 -5.38 2.69 -20.63
CA SER A 558 -6.44 2.08 -21.45
C SER A 558 -5.88 1.49 -22.75
N ILE A 559 -4.85 2.11 -23.31
CA ILE A 559 -4.13 1.61 -24.49
C ILE A 559 -3.37 0.33 -24.12
N ALA A 560 -2.65 0.33 -23.00
CA ALA A 560 -1.95 -0.85 -22.53
C ALA A 560 -2.92 -2.01 -22.19
N ALA A 561 -4.04 -1.70 -21.52
CA ALA A 561 -5.05 -2.68 -21.18
C ALA A 561 -5.70 -3.34 -22.41
N ALA A 562 -5.84 -2.59 -23.51
CA ALA A 562 -6.39 -3.10 -24.77
C ALA A 562 -5.52 -4.16 -25.45
N LEU A 563 -4.26 -4.33 -25.03
CA LEU A 563 -3.40 -5.44 -25.48
C LEU A 563 -3.83 -6.79 -24.89
N GLY A 564 -4.58 -6.78 -23.79
CA GLY A 564 -5.11 -7.94 -23.12
C GLY A 564 -6.64 -8.02 -23.22
N GLN A 565 -7.23 -8.94 -22.47
CA GLN A 565 -8.67 -9.15 -22.40
C GLN A 565 -9.16 -8.97 -20.96
N ALA A 566 -9.75 -7.82 -20.62
CA ALA A 566 -10.17 -7.51 -19.25
C ALA A 566 -11.09 -8.58 -18.61
N GLY A 567 -11.90 -9.27 -19.42
CA GLY A 567 -12.80 -10.36 -18.99
C GLY A 567 -12.21 -11.77 -19.08
N ALA A 568 -10.96 -11.95 -19.53
CA ALA A 568 -10.35 -13.27 -19.57
C ALA A 568 -10.40 -13.89 -18.18
N ALA A 569 -10.94 -15.10 -18.10
CA ALA A 569 -10.73 -15.94 -16.93
C ALA A 569 -9.21 -16.13 -16.79
N PRO A 570 -8.65 -16.04 -15.58
CA PRO A 570 -7.28 -16.51 -15.37
C PRO A 570 -7.20 -17.88 -16.00
N ALA A 571 -6.25 -18.08 -16.92
CA ALA A 571 -6.15 -19.37 -17.56
C ALA A 571 -5.99 -20.39 -16.45
N ALA A 572 -6.85 -21.40 -16.51
CA ALA A 572 -6.93 -22.43 -15.51
C ALA A 572 -5.51 -22.90 -15.19
N LEU A 573 -4.99 -22.46 -14.03
CA LEU A 573 -4.33 -23.39 -13.15
C LEU A 573 -5.27 -24.60 -13.06
N GLU A 574 -4.77 -25.76 -12.68
CA GLU A 574 -5.61 -26.89 -12.32
C GLU A 574 -6.60 -26.62 -11.14
N THR A 575 -7.07 -25.39 -10.92
CA THR A 575 -7.78 -24.91 -9.74
C THR A 575 -8.79 -23.82 -10.13
N GLY A 576 -9.75 -24.15 -10.99
CA GLY A 576 -10.94 -23.32 -11.19
C GLY A 576 -11.77 -23.38 -9.92
N LEU A 577 -11.55 -22.42 -9.00
CA LEU A 577 -12.06 -22.30 -7.63
C LEU A 577 -11.06 -22.81 -6.57
N SER A 578 -10.97 -22.10 -5.44
CA SER A 578 -10.18 -22.51 -4.28
C SER A 578 -10.96 -22.43 -2.97
N VAL A 579 -10.70 -23.39 -2.08
CA VAL A 579 -11.14 -23.33 -0.68
C VAL A 579 -9.90 -23.14 0.16
N THR A 580 -9.85 -22.04 0.91
CA THR A 580 -8.69 -21.68 1.70
C THR A 580 -9.09 -21.46 3.15
N GLY A 581 -8.12 -21.26 4.03
CA GLY A 581 -8.42 -20.96 5.40
C GLY A 581 -7.27 -21.19 6.34
N TRP A 582 -7.61 -21.24 7.63
CA TRP A 582 -6.62 -21.34 8.69
C TRP A 582 -6.85 -22.57 9.57
N LEU A 583 -5.76 -23.28 9.85
CA LEU A 583 -5.60 -24.15 11.00
C LEU A 583 -5.12 -23.27 12.16
N LEU A 584 -5.91 -23.21 13.22
CA LEU A 584 -5.69 -22.37 14.38
C LEU A 584 -5.58 -23.23 15.63
N GLN A 585 -4.86 -22.76 16.63
CA GLN A 585 -4.85 -23.27 17.98
C GLN A 585 -6.08 -22.74 18.75
N ALA A 586 -6.31 -23.23 19.97
CA ALA A 586 -7.44 -22.80 20.79
C ALA A 586 -7.40 -21.30 21.16
N ASP A 587 -6.21 -20.72 21.27
CA ASP A 587 -5.98 -19.28 21.48
C ASP A 587 -6.11 -18.46 20.18
N GLY A 588 -6.38 -19.12 19.05
CA GLY A 588 -6.51 -18.52 17.74
C GLY A 588 -5.19 -18.28 17.01
N ALA A 589 -4.04 -18.69 17.56
CA ALA A 589 -2.75 -18.66 16.86
C ALA A 589 -2.70 -19.66 15.72
N PRO A 590 -2.02 -19.40 14.59
CA PRO A 590 -1.88 -20.39 13.53
C PRO A 590 -1.23 -21.67 14.05
N PHE A 591 -1.80 -22.81 13.70
CA PHE A 591 -1.22 -24.11 13.98
C PHE A 591 -0.22 -24.46 12.86
N THR A 592 1.07 -24.39 13.17
CA THR A 592 2.18 -24.59 12.20
C THR A 592 2.76 -26.00 12.24
N GLY A 593 2.21 -26.88 13.09
CA GLY A 593 2.59 -28.27 13.21
C GLY A 593 2.10 -29.14 12.06
N ALA A 594 2.50 -30.42 12.05
CA ALA A 594 2.05 -31.37 11.05
C ALA A 594 0.53 -31.56 11.10
N ALA A 595 -0.14 -31.27 9.98
CA ALA A 595 -1.57 -31.46 9.80
C ALA A 595 -1.83 -32.03 8.41
N SER A 596 -2.97 -32.71 8.25
CA SER A 596 -3.48 -33.11 6.95
C SER A 596 -4.91 -32.62 6.76
N LEU A 597 -5.20 -32.14 5.55
CA LEU A 597 -6.53 -31.75 5.11
C LEU A 597 -6.91 -32.65 3.94
N ARG A 598 -7.94 -33.47 4.12
CA ARG A 598 -8.42 -34.40 3.08
C ARG A 598 -9.80 -33.97 2.62
N ALA A 599 -9.95 -33.79 1.32
CA ALA A 599 -11.25 -33.59 0.71
C ALA A 599 -11.95 -34.93 0.49
N THR A 600 -13.28 -34.93 0.58
CA THR A 600 -14.10 -36.12 0.24
C THR A 600 -14.12 -36.39 -1.26
N ASP A 601 -14.05 -35.34 -2.10
CA ASP A 601 -13.86 -35.50 -3.54
C ASP A 601 -12.37 -35.68 -3.84
N ALA A 602 -12.02 -36.83 -4.42
CA ALA A 602 -10.64 -37.20 -4.69
C ALA A 602 -9.94 -36.31 -5.73
N ARG A 603 -10.67 -35.48 -6.48
CA ARG A 603 -10.11 -34.53 -7.44
C ARG A 603 -9.67 -33.22 -6.77
N VAL A 604 -10.20 -32.91 -5.59
CA VAL A 604 -9.79 -31.73 -4.81
C VAL A 604 -8.42 -31.99 -4.18
N ARG A 605 -7.49 -31.06 -4.37
CA ARG A 605 -6.11 -31.16 -3.87
C ARG A 605 -5.86 -30.10 -2.83
N CYS A 606 -5.69 -30.50 -1.58
CA CYS A 606 -5.39 -29.60 -0.47
C CYS A 606 -3.91 -29.60 -0.11
N ARG A 607 -3.42 -28.43 0.25
CA ARG A 607 -2.09 -28.19 0.81
C ARG A 607 -2.23 -27.53 2.17
N THR A 608 -1.49 -28.04 3.13
CA THR A 608 -1.24 -27.43 4.43
C THR A 608 0.26 -27.22 4.54
N GLY A 609 0.69 -26.24 5.31
CA GLY A 609 2.11 -26.05 5.54
C GLY A 609 2.40 -25.30 6.82
N ARG A 610 3.58 -24.67 6.87
CA ARG A 610 4.19 -24.17 8.11
C ARG A 610 3.63 -22.83 8.57
N THR A 611 2.70 -22.25 7.84
CA THR A 611 2.10 -20.95 8.19
C THR A 611 0.80 -21.10 8.96
N GLY A 612 0.25 -22.32 9.05
CA GLY A 612 -1.10 -22.58 9.53
C GLY A 612 -2.18 -22.19 8.52
N TYR A 613 -1.81 -21.62 7.37
CA TYR A 613 -2.73 -21.43 6.25
C TYR A 613 -2.84 -22.72 5.44
N TYR A 614 -4.03 -23.00 4.94
CA TYR A 614 -4.28 -24.08 4.00
C TYR A 614 -4.95 -23.55 2.74
N SER A 615 -4.71 -24.23 1.63
CA SER A 615 -5.35 -23.94 0.36
C SER A 615 -5.67 -25.23 -0.38
N CYS A 616 -6.86 -25.32 -0.94
CA CYS A 616 -7.34 -26.44 -1.72
C CYS A 616 -7.68 -25.97 -3.13
N SER A 617 -7.08 -26.63 -4.12
CA SER A 617 -7.54 -26.58 -5.50
C SER A 617 -8.87 -27.31 -5.62
N VAL A 618 -9.85 -26.64 -6.20
CA VAL A 618 -11.13 -27.22 -6.58
C VAL A 618 -11.20 -27.25 -8.11
N PRO A 619 -11.44 -28.41 -8.73
CA PRO A 619 -11.64 -28.50 -10.18
C PRO A 619 -13.01 -27.96 -10.60
N ALA A 620 -13.11 -27.54 -11.87
CA ALA A 620 -14.38 -27.16 -12.46
C ALA A 620 -15.45 -28.28 -12.34
N GLY A 621 -16.70 -27.89 -12.07
CA GLY A 621 -17.81 -28.81 -11.86
C GLY A 621 -17.92 -29.39 -10.44
N VAL A 622 -16.99 -29.05 -9.52
CA VAL A 622 -17.15 -29.32 -8.09
C VAL A 622 -17.81 -28.11 -7.43
N HIS A 623 -19.04 -28.27 -6.96
CA HIS A 623 -19.83 -27.20 -6.34
C HIS A 623 -19.89 -27.28 -4.81
N THR A 624 -19.37 -28.36 -4.24
CA THR A 624 -19.35 -28.57 -2.80
C THR A 624 -18.09 -29.33 -2.43
N VAL A 625 -17.37 -28.82 -1.44
CA VAL A 625 -16.12 -29.39 -0.95
C VAL A 625 -16.26 -29.67 0.54
N THR A 626 -16.15 -30.94 0.93
CA THR A 626 -16.10 -31.33 2.33
C THR A 626 -14.67 -31.67 2.71
N LEU A 627 -14.12 -30.95 3.69
CA LEU A 627 -12.75 -31.10 4.19
C LEU A 627 -12.76 -31.75 5.57
N ARG A 628 -11.93 -32.77 5.74
CA ARG A 628 -11.61 -33.39 7.02
C ARG A 628 -10.21 -32.97 7.43
N ALA A 629 -10.11 -32.30 8.59
CA ALA A 629 -8.84 -31.91 9.17
C ALA A 629 -8.38 -32.95 10.20
N GLN A 630 -7.12 -33.37 10.12
CA GLN A 630 -6.53 -34.34 11.05
C GLN A 630 -5.16 -33.84 11.50
N VAL A 631 -4.95 -33.84 12.82
CA VAL A 631 -3.67 -33.53 13.46
C VAL A 631 -3.33 -34.71 14.36
N PRO A 632 -2.14 -35.35 14.21
CA PRO A 632 -1.76 -36.48 15.04
C PRO A 632 -1.80 -36.15 16.54
N GLY A 633 -2.51 -36.96 17.32
CA GLY A 633 -2.60 -36.81 18.78
C GLY A 633 -3.38 -35.59 19.27
N ARG A 634 -4.10 -34.87 18.40
CA ARG A 634 -4.89 -33.69 18.74
C ARG A 634 -6.32 -33.80 18.22
N SER A 635 -7.24 -33.12 18.89
CA SER A 635 -8.61 -32.99 18.40
C SER A 635 -8.74 -31.75 17.52
N VAL A 636 -9.61 -31.79 16.50
CA VAL A 636 -9.84 -30.66 15.60
C VAL A 636 -11.33 -30.33 15.57
N THR A 637 -11.68 -29.05 15.72
CA THR A 637 -13.06 -28.56 15.74
C THR A 637 -13.26 -27.41 14.72
N PRO A 638 -14.22 -27.51 13.80
CA PRO A 638 -14.95 -28.74 13.47
C PRO A 638 -14.00 -29.78 12.86
N GLY A 639 -14.17 -31.08 13.14
CA GLY A 639 -13.32 -32.12 12.50
C GLY A 639 -13.61 -32.32 11.01
N LEU A 640 -14.78 -31.84 10.56
CA LEU A 640 -15.30 -31.91 9.21
C LEU A 640 -16.02 -30.60 8.90
N ALA A 641 -15.74 -29.97 7.76
CA ALA A 641 -16.44 -28.76 7.31
C ALA A 641 -16.79 -28.87 5.82
N THR A 642 -17.98 -28.41 5.46
CA THR A 642 -18.47 -28.43 4.07
C THR A 642 -18.63 -27.00 3.56
N PHE A 643 -18.11 -26.75 2.37
CA PHE A 643 -18.04 -25.45 1.73
C PHE A 643 -18.75 -25.51 0.38
N SER A 644 -19.67 -24.57 0.13
CA SER A 644 -20.29 -24.38 -1.18
C SER A 644 -19.37 -23.55 -2.06
N VAL A 645 -19.02 -24.09 -3.22
CA VAL A 645 -18.09 -23.45 -4.16
C VAL A 645 -18.89 -23.07 -5.40
N ASN A 646 -19.43 -21.84 -5.39
CA ASN A 646 -20.24 -21.36 -6.51
C ASN A 646 -19.35 -20.93 -7.68
N ASN A 647 -19.75 -21.32 -8.89
CA ASN A 647 -19.19 -20.78 -10.12
C ASN A 647 -19.96 -19.47 -10.40
N PRO A 648 -19.36 -18.27 -10.28
CA PRO A 648 -20.03 -17.07 -10.74
C PRO A 648 -20.29 -17.25 -12.24
N SER A 649 -21.52 -16.98 -12.68
CA SER A 649 -21.84 -16.92 -14.09
C SER A 649 -20.93 -15.93 -14.81
N ALA A 650 -20.77 -16.12 -16.13
CA ALA A 650 -19.79 -15.48 -17.02
C ALA A 650 -19.83 -13.93 -17.15
N SER A 651 -20.42 -13.20 -16.19
CA SER A 651 -20.37 -11.74 -16.13
C SER A 651 -19.92 -11.16 -14.77
N ALA A 652 -19.47 -11.99 -13.82
CA ALA A 652 -18.96 -11.52 -12.54
C ALA A 652 -17.44 -11.74 -12.43
N THR A 653 -16.72 -10.65 -12.22
CA THR A 653 -15.33 -10.59 -11.77
C THR A 653 -15.08 -11.53 -10.59
N SER A 654 -14.24 -12.55 -10.81
CA SER A 654 -13.64 -13.49 -9.85
C SER A 654 -14.58 -14.27 -8.91
N ALA A 655 -14.51 -15.60 -8.98
CA ALA A 655 -15.02 -16.46 -7.93
C ALA A 655 -14.14 -16.30 -6.68
N LEU A 656 -14.60 -15.55 -5.68
CA LEU A 656 -13.83 -15.36 -4.46
C LEU A 656 -13.67 -16.70 -3.72
N PRO A 657 -12.47 -17.03 -3.22
CA PRO A 657 -12.23 -18.26 -2.48
C PRO A 657 -13.11 -18.37 -1.23
N VAL A 658 -13.57 -19.57 -0.91
CA VAL A 658 -14.32 -19.82 0.34
C VAL A 658 -13.33 -19.99 1.49
N VAL A 659 -13.52 -19.22 2.56
CA VAL A 659 -12.62 -19.22 3.72
C VAL A 659 -13.19 -20.08 4.85
N GLY A 660 -12.42 -21.07 5.32
CA GLY A 660 -12.75 -21.91 6.47
C GLY A 660 -11.79 -21.76 7.64
N ARG A 661 -12.18 -22.29 8.81
CA ARG A 661 -11.36 -22.30 10.02
C ARG A 661 -11.49 -23.64 10.74
N PHE A 662 -10.36 -24.19 11.17
CA PHE A 662 -10.25 -25.40 11.97
C PHE A 662 -9.45 -25.08 13.24
N TYR A 663 -9.96 -25.46 14.40
CA TYR A 663 -9.30 -25.24 15.69
C TYR A 663 -8.74 -26.55 16.24
N VAL A 664 -7.42 -26.61 16.40
CA VAL A 664 -6.65 -27.71 16.98
C VAL A 664 -6.60 -27.53 18.49
N ARG A 665 -7.03 -28.57 19.22
CA ARG A 665 -7.05 -28.63 20.69
C ARG A 665 -6.22 -29.83 21.16
#